data_AF-A0A9P6IIJ0-F1
#
_entry.id   AF-A0A9P6IIJ0-F1
#
_cell.length_a   1.000
_cell.length_b   1.000
_cell.length_c   1.000
_cell.angle_alpha   90.00
_cell.angle_beta   90.00
_cell.angle_gamma   90.00
#
_symmetry.space_group_name_H-M   'P 1'
#
loop_
_entity.id
_entity.type
_entity.pdbx_description
1 polymer ?
#
loop_
_entity_poly.entity_id
_entity_poly.type
_entity_poly.pdbx_seq_one_letter_code
_entity_poly.pdbx_strand_id
1 'polypeptide(L)'
;MVHVEESLQVPRDFEGFGEEGFDPKWPNGARIAISFVLNYEEGGERSILDGDAFSEPYLWEKGASGGYKDGARYLNAEQDFEYGSRSASWRLIRLFKEFGWSFTTYAVAMALKRNPTFAKALVRDGHEIACHGLRWLDIWNYSLEEDKEYIKQNILMLKEVSGEMPVGAYFGRGTPNTPSLFPEVWKSLGGEFLWSSECYNDDVPYWLDLPWEKELPEAEREGMLLIPYNYDCNDGKFHMSPGFGSSVAETYEQYLKNTFDCLYREGGKLMNIPLHTRIIGKPGRSEALRKFMKYVAEKEGVWVTTRRDIAKHMREKFPYKPNGEWVKGCDDQYPTCSNCRRSGAQCDKVDVADEAPSIAYTRALEERVAYLENKLAQIPTPENITTPREGSSIHSGHSSREKNALSDVVAQVSLGNFEQPAYVGPSAGLSLALNLGEMVQATVWNKMLPDIHDGSNPNRATGCINPGPRCLTVEDLLAHGVKEPPSDEQGSKMLRAYMSQLHSKYPFLEPEELWKLHSERIALAATPPQNLTKTERFGVFKLYLVYAMGATLVQLTQRGPGFSPEALYISALQHISAARESRTVQNIEAMTLLVMFHLRSTSSHGLWYMIGLAMRTSIDLGLHRAAHEHNIPEGVVQRRRRLFWSVYSLERTIAISLGRPLSIADNQIDVDLPNTRISLSPTALTTTGNDITLAVVLFKLRRIESKIHHSVYRTDKTLDALRPKLDRLYQRLQAWKLSLSDTMSPSHPELNYALLLYNRAIRLLIQPFLPILSSSDHFYGLCMRAAGDICQAHKRLHQTLDYGHSFIAVQTVFVAGVTLLYGLWTQGNELWSVALANDIRACSLVLFVMGERAPWVRKYRDAFEVLVNAAMEKLQDGESGLAEMASAQMRAGRQQDLAGGERRQEAAAEAEIGQMTDENFEQFLGSVGDAGIAVGEFEGAWPMVAELANWIDQDGESPVWMPNFEQLQSLSGTWHD
;
A
#
# COMPACT_ATOMS: atom_id res chain seq x y z
N MET A 1 19.28 21.22 -17.82
CA MET A 1 18.68 19.90 -18.09
C MET A 1 19.78 18.87 -17.85
N VAL A 2 19.43 17.65 -17.45
CA VAL A 2 20.39 16.56 -17.22
C VAL A 2 20.98 16.15 -18.57
N HIS A 3 22.31 15.98 -18.65
CA HIS A 3 22.93 15.42 -19.85
C HIS A 3 22.83 13.89 -19.80
N VAL A 4 22.04 13.30 -20.69
CA VAL A 4 21.87 11.85 -20.81
C VAL A 4 22.36 11.44 -22.20
N GLU A 5 23.39 10.61 -22.23
CA GLU A 5 23.97 10.09 -23.47
C GLU A 5 23.36 8.70 -23.74
N GLU A 6 22.48 8.59 -24.74
CA GLU A 6 21.75 7.35 -25.04
C GLU A 6 22.68 6.17 -25.32
N SER A 7 23.82 6.41 -25.98
CA SER A 7 24.83 5.40 -26.30
C SER A 7 25.55 4.82 -25.06
N LEU A 8 25.37 5.42 -23.89
CA LEU A 8 25.92 4.95 -22.61
C LEU A 8 24.86 4.37 -21.66
N GLN A 9 23.58 4.39 -22.01
CA GLN A 9 22.50 3.96 -21.10
C GLN A 9 22.40 2.43 -21.04
N VAL A 10 22.51 1.90 -19.83
CA VAL A 10 22.37 0.48 -19.53
C VAL A 10 20.88 0.13 -19.38
N PRO A 11 20.34 -0.88 -20.11
CA PRO A 11 18.95 -1.28 -19.95
C PRO A 11 18.70 -1.90 -18.56
N ARG A 12 17.49 -1.75 -18.04
CA ARG A 12 17.10 -2.34 -16.75
C ARG A 12 16.80 -3.82 -16.91
N ASP A 13 17.54 -4.64 -16.17
CA ASP A 13 17.18 -6.03 -15.90
C ASP A 13 16.27 -6.10 -14.65
N PHE A 14 15.19 -6.87 -14.75
CA PHE A 14 14.23 -7.15 -13.68
C PHE A 14 14.16 -8.64 -13.32
N GLU A 15 14.81 -9.50 -14.10
CA GLU A 15 14.80 -10.96 -13.94
C GLU A 15 16.07 -11.45 -13.25
N GLY A 16 17.23 -10.88 -13.60
CA GLY A 16 18.52 -11.22 -12.99
C GLY A 16 18.81 -12.71 -13.10
N PHE A 17 19.08 -13.37 -11.97
CA PHE A 17 19.28 -14.83 -11.92
C PHE A 17 18.01 -15.65 -11.64
N GLY A 18 16.83 -15.01 -11.53
CA GLY A 18 15.55 -15.70 -11.32
C GLY A 18 15.48 -16.56 -10.04
N GLU A 19 14.65 -17.62 -10.09
CA GLU A 19 14.36 -18.49 -8.93
C GLU A 19 15.55 -19.39 -8.52
N GLU A 20 16.31 -19.89 -9.49
CA GLU A 20 17.47 -20.77 -9.25
C GLU A 20 18.68 -20.01 -8.68
N GLY A 21 18.77 -18.70 -8.95
CA GLY A 21 19.87 -17.85 -8.51
C GLY A 21 21.22 -18.21 -9.16
N PHE A 22 22.30 -17.73 -8.55
CA PHE A 22 23.66 -17.99 -8.99
C PHE A 22 24.56 -18.33 -7.79
N ASP A 23 25.38 -19.37 -7.95
CA ASP A 23 26.38 -19.80 -6.97
C ASP A 23 27.79 -19.39 -7.46
N PRO A 24 28.39 -18.33 -6.90
CA PRO A 24 29.73 -17.84 -7.24
C PRO A 24 30.87 -18.75 -6.73
N LYS A 25 30.58 -19.92 -6.13
CA LYS A 25 31.58 -20.93 -5.73
C LYS A 25 32.73 -20.34 -4.90
N TRP A 26 32.39 -19.65 -3.81
CA TRP A 26 33.36 -18.94 -2.99
C TRP A 26 34.56 -19.81 -2.56
N PRO A 27 35.77 -19.22 -2.38
CA PRO A 27 36.98 -19.95 -2.00
C PRO A 27 36.79 -20.86 -0.78
N ASN A 28 37.51 -21.98 -0.76
CA ASN A 28 37.46 -23.00 0.29
C ASN A 28 36.06 -23.59 0.57
N GLY A 29 35.10 -23.43 -0.36
CA GLY A 29 33.72 -23.89 -0.16
C GLY A 29 32.95 -23.03 0.85
N ALA A 30 33.33 -21.76 1.01
CA ALA A 30 32.63 -20.84 1.90
C ALA A 30 31.15 -20.68 1.48
N ARG A 31 30.25 -20.70 2.47
CA ARG A 31 28.81 -20.52 2.28
C ARG A 31 28.45 -19.07 1.98
N ILE A 32 29.20 -18.11 2.52
CA ILE A 32 28.93 -16.68 2.38
C ILE A 32 30.24 -15.90 2.26
N ALA A 33 30.26 -14.92 1.36
CA ALA A 33 31.28 -13.87 1.35
C ALA A 33 30.78 -12.66 2.15
N ILE A 34 31.63 -12.03 2.97
CA ILE A 34 31.29 -10.78 3.66
C ILE A 34 32.28 -9.70 3.24
N SER A 35 31.75 -8.62 2.67
CA SER A 35 32.50 -7.44 2.27
C SER A 35 32.15 -6.28 3.20
N PHE A 36 33.06 -5.94 4.10
CA PHE A 36 32.98 -4.69 4.86
C PHE A 36 33.45 -3.51 4.01
N VAL A 37 32.71 -2.41 4.05
CA VAL A 37 32.89 -1.26 3.16
C VAL A 37 32.99 0.00 3.99
N LEU A 38 34.15 0.64 4.04
CA LEU A 38 34.37 1.86 4.82
C LEU A 38 34.32 3.09 3.92
N ASN A 39 33.21 3.82 3.98
CA ASN A 39 33.09 5.15 3.39
C ASN A 39 33.97 6.12 4.19
N TYR A 40 35.02 6.63 3.54
CA TYR A 40 35.92 7.65 4.07
C TYR A 40 35.66 8.97 3.34
N GLU A 41 34.92 9.85 4.00
CA GLU A 41 34.36 11.07 3.41
C GLU A 41 34.88 12.34 4.11
N GLU A 42 35.59 12.18 5.22
CA GLU A 42 35.92 13.25 6.15
C GLU A 42 36.97 14.25 5.62
N GLY A 43 36.53 15.47 5.36
CA GLY A 43 37.23 16.51 4.61
C GLY A 43 36.81 16.59 3.14
N GLY A 44 35.84 15.79 2.70
CA GLY A 44 35.28 15.79 1.34
C GLY A 44 33.91 16.45 1.23
N GLU A 45 33.24 16.68 2.36
CA GLU A 45 31.93 17.33 2.50
C GLU A 45 31.89 18.78 2.01
N ARG A 46 30.68 19.34 1.83
CA ARG A 46 30.49 20.77 1.52
C ARG A 46 30.90 21.65 2.71
N SER A 47 31.73 22.67 2.46
CA SER A 47 32.19 23.65 3.44
C SER A 47 32.36 25.03 2.82
N ILE A 48 31.95 26.06 3.57
CA ILE A 48 32.23 27.47 3.22
C ILE A 48 33.74 27.72 3.06
N LEU A 49 34.60 26.99 3.78
CA LEU A 49 36.06 27.12 3.65
C LEU A 49 36.59 26.68 2.28
N ASP A 50 35.85 25.81 1.59
CA ASP A 50 36.18 25.28 0.27
C ASP A 50 35.48 26.05 -0.86
N GLY A 51 34.81 27.16 -0.54
CA GLY A 51 34.09 28.01 -1.49
C GLY A 51 32.65 27.58 -1.77
N ASP A 52 32.12 26.57 -1.08
CA ASP A 52 30.73 26.14 -1.26
C ASP A 52 29.75 27.15 -0.63
N ALA A 53 28.51 27.19 -1.14
CA ALA A 53 27.48 28.14 -0.68
C ALA A 53 26.94 27.85 0.74
N PHE A 54 27.04 26.62 1.21
CA PHE A 54 26.58 26.18 2.53
C PHE A 54 27.40 24.98 3.06
N SER A 55 27.34 24.75 4.37
CA SER A 55 27.91 23.56 5.01
C SER A 55 27.01 22.35 4.83
N GLU A 56 27.60 21.17 4.66
CA GLU A 56 26.90 19.92 4.37
C GLU A 56 25.74 19.57 5.34
N PRO A 57 24.50 19.41 4.84
CA PRO A 57 23.35 19.04 5.68
C PRO A 57 23.19 17.55 5.99
N TYR A 58 23.79 16.62 5.23
CA TYR A 58 23.49 15.19 5.34
C TYR A 58 24.48 14.38 6.19
N LEU A 59 24.03 13.21 6.69
CA LEU A 59 24.80 12.17 7.39
C LEU A 59 25.73 12.59 8.56
N TRP A 60 25.45 13.71 9.23
CA TRP A 60 26.00 14.03 10.56
C TRP A 60 24.97 13.79 11.67
N GLU A 61 25.36 13.81 12.94
CA GLU A 61 24.56 13.31 14.08
C GLU A 61 23.14 13.91 14.24
N LYS A 62 22.83 15.10 13.67
CA LYS A 62 21.46 15.66 13.65
C LYS A 62 20.66 15.36 12.38
N GLY A 63 21.30 14.81 11.34
CA GLY A 63 20.71 14.52 10.04
C GLY A 63 19.92 15.70 9.46
N ALA A 64 18.83 15.38 8.77
CA ALA A 64 17.93 16.38 8.18
C ALA A 64 17.31 17.37 9.20
N SER A 65 17.24 17.02 10.49
CA SER A 65 16.76 17.93 11.55
C SER A 65 17.79 18.99 11.96
N GLY A 66 19.07 18.80 11.60
CA GLY A 66 20.13 19.76 11.86
C GLY A 66 20.10 20.97 10.91
N GLY A 67 19.61 20.77 9.68
CA GLY A 67 19.62 21.76 8.61
C GLY A 67 21.01 22.16 8.13
N TYR A 68 21.07 23.15 7.24
CA TYR A 68 22.28 23.89 6.88
C TYR A 68 22.08 25.39 7.16
N LYS A 69 23.13 26.19 6.97
CA LYS A 69 23.05 27.66 7.01
C LYS A 69 23.66 28.22 5.74
N ASP A 70 22.90 29.05 5.03
CA ASP A 70 23.38 29.76 3.84
C ASP A 70 24.51 30.73 4.20
N GLY A 71 25.59 30.70 3.43
CA GLY A 71 26.74 31.59 3.58
C GLY A 71 27.51 31.48 4.90
N ALA A 72 27.21 30.48 5.75
CA ALA A 72 27.79 30.36 7.08
C ALA A 72 28.25 28.93 7.41
N ARG A 73 29.37 28.84 8.15
CA ARG A 73 29.92 27.57 8.64
C ARG A 73 29.01 26.93 9.68
N TYR A 74 28.83 25.62 9.58
CA TYR A 74 28.12 24.81 10.56
C TYR A 74 29.11 23.97 11.36
N LEU A 75 29.81 24.63 12.29
CA LEU A 75 30.91 24.04 13.08
C LEU A 75 30.57 22.67 13.71
N ASN A 76 29.33 22.45 14.15
CA ASN A 76 28.92 21.18 14.74
C ASN A 76 28.94 20.01 13.74
N ALA A 77 28.60 20.25 12.47
CA ALA A 77 28.65 19.24 11.42
C ALA A 77 30.12 18.98 11.02
N GLU A 78 30.87 20.06 10.77
CA GLU A 78 32.31 20.00 10.47
C GLU A 78 33.08 19.21 11.55
N GLN A 79 32.84 19.48 12.84
CA GLN A 79 33.46 18.77 13.97
C GLN A 79 33.04 17.30 14.09
N ASP A 80 31.88 16.92 13.54
CA ASP A 80 31.43 15.52 13.50
C ASP A 80 32.17 14.72 12.41
N PHE A 81 32.41 15.34 11.25
CA PHE A 81 33.34 14.81 10.24
C PHE A 81 34.79 14.79 10.76
N GLU A 82 35.25 15.82 11.48
CA GLU A 82 36.56 15.79 12.15
C GLU A 82 36.67 14.63 13.16
N TYR A 83 35.60 14.27 13.89
CA TYR A 83 35.61 13.10 14.78
C TYR A 83 35.91 11.81 14.00
N GLY A 84 35.30 11.66 12.83
CA GLY A 84 35.51 10.55 11.91
C GLY A 84 36.99 10.36 11.56
N SER A 85 37.61 11.39 10.99
CA SER A 85 39.02 11.35 10.56
C SER A 85 40.03 11.26 11.72
N ARG A 86 39.76 11.94 12.85
CA ARG A 86 40.71 12.06 13.98
C ARG A 86 40.69 10.88 14.94
N SER A 87 39.53 10.27 15.18
CA SER A 87 39.35 9.24 16.23
C SER A 87 38.75 7.95 15.72
N ALA A 88 37.76 8.05 14.84
CA ALA A 88 36.86 6.96 14.52
C ALA A 88 37.46 6.01 13.48
N SER A 89 38.05 6.55 12.42
CA SER A 89 38.88 5.85 11.41
C SER A 89 39.94 4.96 12.08
N TRP A 90 40.70 5.51 13.02
CA TRP A 90 41.72 4.81 13.78
C TRP A 90 41.15 3.78 14.78
N ARG A 91 39.90 3.93 15.24
CA ARG A 91 39.21 2.91 16.03
C ARG A 91 38.85 1.71 15.16
N LEU A 92 38.34 1.96 13.96
CA LEU A 92 37.94 0.90 13.03
C LEU A 92 39.14 0.12 12.49
N ILE A 93 40.24 0.78 12.08
CA ILE A 93 41.44 0.05 11.62
C ILE A 93 42.04 -0.86 12.72
N ARG A 94 41.97 -0.45 14.01
CA ARG A 94 42.36 -1.31 15.14
C ARG A 94 41.38 -2.45 15.37
N LEU A 95 40.09 -2.23 15.17
CA LEU A 95 39.05 -3.25 15.30
C LEU A 95 39.21 -4.33 14.22
N PHE A 96 39.37 -3.97 12.95
CA PHE A 96 39.64 -4.95 11.88
C PHE A 96 40.93 -5.75 12.13
N LYS A 97 41.94 -5.09 12.69
CA LYS A 97 43.18 -5.74 13.15
C LYS A 97 43.01 -6.69 14.36
N GLU A 98 41.97 -6.53 15.19
CA GLU A 98 41.63 -7.50 16.27
C GLU A 98 41.24 -8.87 15.69
N PHE A 99 40.62 -8.89 14.51
CA PHE A 99 40.16 -10.11 13.82
C PHE A 99 41.10 -10.57 12.69
N GLY A 100 42.10 -9.77 12.32
CA GLY A 100 42.97 -10.04 11.17
C GLY A 100 42.26 -9.92 9.83
N TRP A 101 41.22 -9.09 9.74
CA TRP A 101 40.40 -8.92 8.54
C TRP A 101 40.74 -7.64 7.77
N SER A 102 40.55 -7.68 6.45
CA SER A 102 40.60 -6.50 5.58
C SER A 102 39.21 -6.05 5.14
N PHE A 103 39.10 -4.80 4.72
CA PHE A 103 37.89 -4.17 4.19
C PHE A 103 38.21 -3.34 2.95
N THR A 104 37.18 -2.95 2.21
CA THR A 104 37.28 -2.04 1.06
C THR A 104 36.95 -0.62 1.51
N THR A 105 37.83 0.33 1.23
CA THR A 105 37.62 1.75 1.56
C THR A 105 37.05 2.49 0.35
N TYR A 106 35.84 3.02 0.49
CA TYR A 106 35.23 3.91 -0.48
C TYR A 106 35.72 5.32 -0.16
N ALA A 107 36.78 5.75 -0.85
CA ALA A 107 37.52 6.95 -0.50
C ALA A 107 37.12 8.15 -1.37
N VAL A 108 36.57 9.18 -0.73
CA VAL A 108 36.44 10.51 -1.35
C VAL A 108 37.85 11.07 -1.49
N ALA A 109 38.27 11.40 -2.72
CA ALA A 109 39.68 11.66 -2.98
C ALA A 109 40.22 12.88 -2.21
N MET A 110 39.44 13.96 -2.10
CA MET A 110 39.82 15.15 -1.33
C MET A 110 39.92 14.87 0.17
N ALA A 111 39.00 14.06 0.72
CA ALA A 111 39.03 13.63 2.12
C ALA A 111 40.32 12.86 2.42
N LEU A 112 40.66 11.90 1.56
CA LEU A 112 41.86 11.09 1.74
C LEU A 112 43.14 11.92 1.52
N LYS A 113 43.14 12.87 0.57
CA LYS A 113 44.24 13.84 0.35
C LYS A 113 44.49 14.74 1.56
N ARG A 114 43.45 15.08 2.33
CA ARG A 114 43.55 15.82 3.60
C ARG A 114 44.10 14.97 4.75
N ASN A 115 44.02 13.64 4.67
CA ASN A 115 44.55 12.71 5.67
C ASN A 115 45.45 11.61 5.05
N PRO A 116 46.59 11.98 4.44
CA PRO A 116 47.47 11.03 3.74
C PRO A 116 48.12 10.01 4.68
N THR A 117 48.16 10.29 5.99
CA THR A 117 48.63 9.36 7.02
C THR A 117 47.68 8.17 7.18
N PHE A 118 46.37 8.38 7.05
CA PHE A 118 45.39 7.29 7.06
C PHE A 118 45.45 6.48 5.76
N ALA A 119 45.60 7.13 4.60
CA ALA A 119 45.80 6.45 3.31
C ALA A 119 46.97 5.45 3.34
N LYS A 120 48.12 5.89 3.86
CA LYS A 120 49.31 5.05 4.03
C LYS A 120 49.10 3.93 5.05
N ALA A 121 48.24 4.11 6.04
CA ALA A 121 47.89 3.07 7.00
C ALA A 121 47.01 1.98 6.36
N LEU A 122 46.03 2.36 5.53
CA LEU A 122 45.19 1.43 4.77
C LEU A 122 46.04 0.52 3.87
N VAL A 123 46.93 1.10 3.06
CA VAL A 123 47.83 0.33 2.17
C VAL A 123 48.78 -0.56 2.98
N ARG A 124 49.42 -0.03 4.03
CA ARG A 124 50.32 -0.80 4.91
C ARG A 124 49.64 -2.01 5.55
N ASP A 125 48.39 -1.84 6.00
CA ASP A 125 47.63 -2.88 6.71
C ASP A 125 46.82 -3.78 5.75
N GLY A 126 46.98 -3.61 4.43
CA GLY A 126 46.40 -4.51 3.41
C GLY A 126 44.90 -4.29 3.14
N HIS A 127 44.39 -3.09 3.38
CA HIS A 127 43.01 -2.71 3.08
C HIS A 127 42.91 -2.13 1.65
N GLU A 128 41.82 -2.44 0.94
CA GLU A 128 41.61 -1.93 -0.41
C GLU A 128 41.20 -0.44 -0.37
N ILE A 129 41.62 0.33 -1.37
CA ILE A 129 41.14 1.69 -1.63
C ILE A 129 40.45 1.69 -3.01
N ALA A 130 39.21 2.17 -3.04
CA ALA A 130 38.35 2.28 -4.20
C ALA A 130 37.79 3.70 -4.33
N CYS A 131 37.40 4.08 -5.54
CA CYS A 131 37.02 5.44 -5.89
C CYS A 131 35.60 5.80 -5.41
N HIS A 132 35.47 6.87 -4.62
CA HIS A 132 34.18 7.39 -4.14
C HIS A 132 33.97 8.90 -4.39
N GLY A 133 34.25 9.35 -5.63
CA GLY A 133 34.10 10.75 -6.03
C GLY A 133 35.19 11.69 -5.48
N LEU A 134 35.42 12.83 -6.14
CA LEU A 134 36.42 13.81 -5.71
C LEU A 134 36.06 14.47 -4.37
N ARG A 135 34.79 14.90 -4.27
CA ARG A 135 34.16 15.56 -3.12
C ARG A 135 32.71 15.11 -3.03
N TRP A 136 32.04 15.38 -1.92
CA TRP A 136 30.63 15.01 -1.71
C TRP A 136 29.67 16.02 -2.36
N LEU A 137 29.93 16.35 -3.62
CA LEU A 137 29.17 17.31 -4.41
C LEU A 137 28.00 16.63 -5.13
N ASP A 138 27.11 17.45 -5.68
CA ASP A 138 26.07 17.02 -6.59
C ASP A 138 26.53 17.36 -8.01
N ILE A 139 26.94 16.34 -8.77
CA ILE A 139 27.46 16.47 -10.13
C ILE A 139 26.40 16.14 -11.20
N TRP A 140 25.12 15.98 -10.82
CA TRP A 140 24.04 15.49 -11.68
C TRP A 140 23.84 16.27 -12.99
N ASN A 141 24.30 17.51 -13.06
CA ASN A 141 24.20 18.39 -14.23
C ASN A 141 25.52 18.54 -15.02
N TYR A 142 26.55 17.73 -14.75
CA TYR A 142 27.81 17.77 -15.51
C TYR A 142 27.60 17.29 -16.95
N SER A 143 28.35 17.90 -17.87
CA SER A 143 28.51 17.38 -19.23
C SER A 143 29.37 16.12 -19.26
N LEU A 144 29.35 15.40 -20.38
CA LEU A 144 30.10 14.15 -20.57
C LEU A 144 31.61 14.32 -20.31
N GLU A 145 32.21 15.42 -20.78
CA GLU A 145 33.64 15.69 -20.61
C GLU A 145 33.98 16.11 -19.17
N GLU A 146 33.09 16.83 -18.49
CA GLU A 146 33.25 17.17 -17.07
C GLU A 146 33.18 15.92 -16.18
N ASP A 147 32.29 14.96 -16.49
CA ASP A 147 32.20 13.69 -15.77
C ASP A 147 33.44 12.80 -16.02
N LYS A 148 33.90 12.67 -17.28
CA LYS A 148 35.16 11.98 -17.61
C LYS A 148 36.36 12.57 -16.87
N GLU A 149 36.50 13.89 -16.85
CA GLU A 149 37.60 14.56 -16.14
C GLU A 149 37.45 14.44 -14.61
N TYR A 150 36.23 14.47 -14.06
CA TYR A 150 35.95 14.25 -12.64
C TYR A 150 36.37 12.85 -12.18
N ILE A 151 36.01 11.81 -12.95
CA ILE A 151 36.44 10.42 -12.72
C ILE A 151 37.98 10.32 -12.80
N LYS A 152 38.58 10.90 -13.84
CA LYS A 152 40.03 10.88 -14.08
C LYS A 152 40.82 11.53 -12.94
N GLN A 153 40.40 12.72 -12.50
CA GLN A 153 41.03 13.41 -11.38
C GLN A 153 40.91 12.62 -10.07
N ASN A 154 39.78 11.93 -9.85
CA ASN A 154 39.61 11.08 -8.67
C ASN A 154 40.65 9.95 -8.61
N ILE A 155 40.82 9.20 -9.71
CA ILE A 155 41.79 8.10 -9.82
C ILE A 155 43.21 8.61 -9.58
N LEU A 156 43.58 9.70 -10.25
CA LEU A 156 44.92 10.28 -10.16
C LEU A 156 45.23 10.79 -8.75
N MET A 157 44.26 11.42 -8.08
CA MET A 157 44.42 11.91 -6.71
C MET A 157 44.51 10.78 -5.68
N LEU A 158 43.72 9.72 -5.82
CA LEU A 158 43.85 8.54 -4.95
C LEU A 158 45.20 7.82 -5.16
N LYS A 159 45.68 7.76 -6.41
CA LYS A 159 47.01 7.22 -6.75
C LYS A 159 48.15 8.06 -6.19
N GLU A 160 48.06 9.39 -6.26
CA GLU A 160 49.01 10.34 -5.66
C GLU A 160 49.13 10.14 -4.13
N VAL A 161 47.99 9.96 -3.45
CA VAL A 161 47.92 9.94 -1.99
C VAL A 161 48.22 8.57 -1.37
N SER A 162 47.76 7.49 -2.00
CA SER A 162 47.94 6.12 -1.51
C SER A 162 49.18 5.41 -2.05
N GLY A 163 49.62 5.76 -3.26
CA GLY A 163 50.67 5.06 -4.01
C GLY A 163 50.16 3.83 -4.81
N GLU A 164 48.94 3.36 -4.57
CA GLU A 164 48.30 2.32 -5.38
C GLU A 164 47.28 2.95 -6.34
N MET A 165 47.10 2.33 -7.52
CA MET A 165 46.01 2.72 -8.41
C MET A 165 44.72 2.02 -7.93
N PRO A 166 43.62 2.74 -7.69
CA PRO A 166 42.36 2.12 -7.29
C PRO A 166 41.83 1.23 -8.42
N VAL A 167 41.26 0.09 -8.06
CA VAL A 167 40.85 -0.98 -8.99
C VAL A 167 39.33 -1.14 -9.11
N GLY A 168 38.55 -0.31 -8.42
CA GLY A 168 37.10 -0.30 -8.53
C GLY A 168 36.49 0.99 -8.03
N ALA A 169 35.19 1.15 -8.28
CA ALA A 169 34.48 2.42 -8.10
C ALA A 169 33.05 2.26 -7.57
N TYR A 170 32.64 3.22 -6.76
CA TYR A 170 31.27 3.50 -6.35
C TYR A 170 31.18 4.97 -6.00
N PHE A 171 30.49 5.80 -6.77
CA PHE A 171 30.29 7.22 -6.48
C PHE A 171 28.97 7.47 -5.76
N GLY A 172 27.89 6.77 -6.13
CA GLY A 172 26.54 6.91 -5.53
C GLY A 172 25.85 8.26 -5.74
N ARG A 173 26.60 9.31 -6.09
CA ARG A 173 26.17 10.64 -6.56
C ARG A 173 26.81 10.94 -7.94
N GLY A 174 26.64 10.03 -8.91
CA GLY A 174 27.09 10.21 -10.30
C GLY A 174 26.01 10.84 -11.20
N THR A 175 26.38 11.14 -12.44
CA THR A 175 25.42 11.35 -13.55
C THR A 175 24.84 9.99 -14.01
N PRO A 176 23.76 9.97 -14.81
CA PRO A 176 23.31 8.75 -15.49
C PRO A 176 24.36 8.08 -16.38
N ASN A 177 25.41 8.80 -16.79
CA ASN A 177 26.47 8.29 -17.66
C ASN A 177 27.67 7.75 -16.86
N THR A 178 27.89 8.23 -15.62
CA THR A 178 29.06 7.89 -14.78
C THR A 178 29.34 6.38 -14.66
N PRO A 179 28.34 5.48 -14.41
CA PRO A 179 28.61 4.05 -14.27
C PRO A 179 29.28 3.44 -15.50
N SER A 180 28.87 3.92 -16.67
CA SER A 180 29.37 3.51 -17.98
C SER A 180 30.76 4.09 -18.29
N LEU A 181 31.10 5.25 -17.76
CA LEU A 181 32.38 5.91 -18.08
C LEU A 181 33.61 5.29 -17.40
N PHE A 182 33.45 4.49 -16.33
CA PHE A 182 34.60 3.99 -15.57
C PHE A 182 35.58 3.15 -16.42
N PRO A 183 35.17 2.14 -17.22
CA PRO A 183 36.10 1.33 -18.00
C PRO A 183 36.90 2.16 -19.02
N GLU A 184 36.23 3.11 -19.71
CA GLU A 184 36.88 4.03 -20.67
C GLU A 184 37.96 4.87 -19.97
N VAL A 185 37.63 5.50 -18.84
CA VAL A 185 38.55 6.40 -18.14
C VAL A 185 39.72 5.63 -17.53
N TRP A 186 39.50 4.44 -16.93
CA TRP A 186 40.60 3.60 -16.42
C TRP A 186 41.55 3.16 -17.53
N LYS A 187 41.01 2.71 -18.67
CA LYS A 187 41.78 2.31 -19.86
C LYS A 187 42.61 3.47 -20.40
N SER A 188 42.06 4.69 -20.44
CA SER A 188 42.79 5.91 -20.84
C SER A 188 43.99 6.26 -19.92
N LEU A 189 43.96 5.82 -18.66
CA LEU A 189 45.02 6.04 -17.67
C LEU A 189 46.00 4.87 -17.52
N GLY A 190 45.82 3.79 -18.31
CA GLY A 190 46.62 2.57 -18.20
C GLY A 190 46.42 1.83 -16.87
N GLY A 191 45.25 1.95 -16.25
CA GLY A 191 44.89 1.26 -15.02
C GLY A 191 44.03 0.02 -15.28
N GLU A 192 44.14 -0.99 -14.42
CA GLU A 192 43.26 -2.16 -14.43
C GLU A 192 41.96 -1.86 -13.66
N PHE A 193 40.82 -1.88 -14.35
CA PHE A 193 39.51 -1.77 -13.73
C PHE A 193 38.93 -3.16 -13.46
N LEU A 194 38.78 -3.53 -12.19
CA LEU A 194 38.32 -4.85 -11.77
C LEU A 194 36.80 -4.92 -11.58
N TRP A 195 36.19 -3.92 -10.94
CA TRP A 195 34.78 -3.96 -10.53
C TRP A 195 34.14 -2.57 -10.36
N SER A 196 32.81 -2.48 -10.55
CA SER A 196 31.98 -1.34 -10.18
C SER A 196 30.88 -1.76 -9.20
N SER A 197 30.44 -0.85 -8.33
CA SER A 197 29.30 -1.07 -7.42
C SER A 197 28.16 -0.07 -7.62
N GLU A 198 28.05 0.53 -8.81
CA GLU A 198 26.88 1.35 -9.23
C GLU A 198 25.64 0.47 -9.52
N CYS A 199 25.30 -0.41 -8.58
CA CYS A 199 24.22 -1.39 -8.68
C CYS A 199 23.73 -1.80 -7.28
N TYR A 200 22.43 -2.05 -7.15
CA TYR A 200 21.73 -2.27 -5.86
C TYR A 200 20.73 -3.44 -5.92
N ASN A 201 20.84 -4.28 -6.93
CA ASN A 201 19.75 -5.11 -7.46
C ASN A 201 19.97 -6.63 -7.34
N ASP A 202 21.03 -7.08 -6.66
CA ASP A 202 21.30 -8.50 -6.44
C ASP A 202 22.12 -8.73 -5.15
N ASP A 203 22.24 -9.99 -4.71
CA ASP A 203 23.06 -10.43 -3.57
C ASP A 203 24.31 -11.21 -4.03
N VAL A 204 24.62 -11.22 -5.33
CA VAL A 204 25.84 -11.82 -5.92
C VAL A 204 26.44 -10.96 -7.03
N PRO A 205 27.76 -11.02 -7.28
CA PRO A 205 28.39 -10.31 -8.40
C PRO A 205 28.00 -10.87 -9.77
N TYR A 206 27.93 -10.01 -10.78
CA TYR A 206 27.49 -10.37 -12.12
C TYR A 206 28.16 -9.49 -13.19
N TRP A 207 28.26 -9.95 -14.44
CA TRP A 207 28.84 -9.15 -15.52
C TRP A 207 27.79 -8.30 -16.23
N LEU A 208 28.20 -7.15 -16.76
CA LEU A 208 27.40 -6.27 -17.57
C LEU A 208 28.05 -6.06 -18.94
N ASP A 209 27.27 -6.25 -20.00
CA ASP A 209 27.66 -5.83 -21.35
C ASP A 209 27.57 -4.31 -21.47
N LEU A 210 28.64 -3.67 -21.95
CA LEU A 210 28.71 -2.22 -22.06
C LEU A 210 28.08 -1.76 -23.40
N PRO A 211 27.08 -0.85 -23.40
CA PRO A 211 26.35 -0.46 -24.61
C PRO A 211 27.20 -0.08 -25.84
N TRP A 212 28.31 0.63 -25.67
CA TRP A 212 29.22 1.03 -26.76
C TRP A 212 30.19 -0.08 -27.19
N GLU A 213 30.38 -1.14 -26.40
CA GLU A 213 31.15 -2.33 -26.83
C GLU A 213 30.35 -3.20 -27.81
N LYS A 214 29.04 -2.94 -27.99
CA LYS A 214 28.16 -3.68 -28.90
C LYS A 214 28.60 -3.63 -30.37
N GLU A 215 29.31 -2.57 -30.77
CA GLU A 215 29.87 -2.42 -32.12
C GLU A 215 31.28 -3.04 -32.26
N LEU A 216 31.95 -3.35 -31.14
CA LEU A 216 33.27 -3.97 -31.15
C LEU A 216 33.18 -5.48 -31.49
N PRO A 217 34.24 -6.05 -32.11
CA PRO A 217 34.40 -7.50 -32.26
C PRO A 217 34.29 -8.20 -30.91
N GLU A 218 33.70 -9.39 -30.88
CA GLU A 218 33.43 -10.14 -29.63
C GLU A 218 34.71 -10.40 -28.79
N ALA A 219 35.85 -10.56 -29.45
CA ALA A 219 37.16 -10.76 -28.81
C ALA A 219 37.79 -9.49 -28.19
N GLU A 220 37.22 -8.31 -28.46
CA GLU A 220 37.70 -7.00 -27.96
C GLU A 220 36.79 -6.41 -26.87
N ARG A 221 35.68 -7.08 -26.55
CA ARG A 221 34.75 -6.66 -25.47
C ARG A 221 35.30 -7.12 -24.12
N GLU A 222 35.33 -6.21 -23.15
CA GLU A 222 35.84 -6.49 -21.81
C GLU A 222 34.73 -6.53 -20.75
N GLY A 223 33.58 -5.89 -21.03
CA GLY A 223 32.45 -5.79 -20.11
C GLY A 223 32.77 -5.05 -18.82
N MET A 224 31.81 -5.03 -17.90
CA MET A 224 32.01 -4.50 -16.54
C MET A 224 31.50 -5.49 -15.51
N LEU A 225 32.37 -5.92 -14.59
CA LEU A 225 31.94 -6.72 -13.44
C LEU A 225 31.25 -5.80 -12.42
N LEU A 226 29.99 -6.08 -12.13
CA LEU A 226 29.20 -5.43 -11.10
C LEU A 226 29.26 -6.26 -9.81
N ILE A 227 29.58 -5.59 -8.70
CA ILE A 227 29.45 -6.12 -7.34
C ILE A 227 28.37 -5.30 -6.64
N PRO A 228 27.18 -5.85 -6.39
CA PRO A 228 26.08 -5.11 -5.75
C PRO A 228 26.44 -4.45 -4.41
N TYR A 229 25.67 -3.41 -4.10
CA TYR A 229 25.75 -2.67 -2.85
C TYR A 229 24.33 -2.48 -2.28
N ASN A 230 24.14 -2.75 -0.98
CA ASN A 230 22.82 -2.76 -0.36
C ASN A 230 22.75 -1.68 0.75
N TYR A 231 21.69 -0.87 0.75
CA TYR A 231 21.48 0.18 1.76
C TYR A 231 20.90 -0.33 3.09
N ASP A 232 20.52 -1.60 3.16
CA ASP A 232 19.78 -2.16 4.30
C ASP A 232 20.68 -2.32 5.55
N CYS A 233 21.90 -2.82 5.36
CA CYS A 233 22.94 -3.02 6.37
C CYS A 233 23.84 -1.78 6.59
N ASN A 234 23.54 -0.66 5.92
CA ASN A 234 24.31 0.58 5.97
C ASN A 234 24.12 1.31 7.32
N ASP A 235 25.22 1.63 8.01
CA ASP A 235 25.20 2.34 9.29
C ASP A 235 24.68 3.79 9.22
N GLY A 236 24.62 4.39 8.02
CA GLY A 236 23.98 5.69 7.77
C GLY A 236 22.51 5.76 8.23
N LYS A 237 21.86 4.60 8.42
CA LYS A 237 20.55 4.48 9.09
C LYS A 237 20.52 5.02 10.52
N PHE A 238 21.65 5.18 11.21
CA PHE A 238 21.70 5.88 12.50
C PHE A 238 21.39 7.40 12.38
N HIS A 239 21.58 8.01 11.20
CA HIS A 239 21.43 9.46 10.98
C HIS A 239 20.25 9.84 10.06
N MET A 240 19.52 8.87 9.51
CA MET A 240 18.28 9.09 8.76
C MET A 240 17.06 9.07 9.70
N SER A 241 15.94 9.72 9.33
CA SER A 241 14.72 9.78 10.16
C SER A 241 13.57 8.97 9.51
N PRO A 242 12.83 8.13 10.25
CA PRO A 242 13.00 7.72 11.65
C PRO A 242 13.88 6.45 11.72
N GLY A 243 15.12 6.53 11.21
CA GLY A 243 16.03 5.40 11.06
C GLY A 243 16.25 4.68 12.38
N PHE A 244 16.12 3.34 12.34
CA PHE A 244 15.98 2.43 13.49
C PHE A 244 15.28 3.06 14.71
N GLY A 245 13.98 2.79 14.88
CA GLY A 245 13.11 3.43 15.89
C GLY A 245 13.55 3.35 17.36
N SER A 246 14.63 2.63 17.66
CA SER A 246 15.52 2.96 18.78
C SER A 246 16.93 3.18 18.25
N SER A 247 17.56 4.32 18.58
CA SER A 247 18.95 4.69 18.24
C SER A 247 20.02 3.84 18.97
N VAL A 248 19.65 2.63 19.35
CA VAL A 248 20.42 1.67 20.13
C VAL A 248 21.20 0.77 19.18
N ALA A 249 22.53 0.71 19.36
CA ALA A 249 23.42 -0.04 18.48
C ALA A 249 23.13 -1.56 18.45
N GLU A 250 22.45 -2.09 19.47
CA GLU A 250 22.01 -3.49 19.55
C GLU A 250 20.96 -3.84 18.50
N THR A 251 20.11 -2.89 18.07
CA THR A 251 19.16 -3.11 16.97
C THR A 251 19.89 -3.30 15.64
N TYR A 252 20.97 -2.54 15.42
CA TYR A 252 21.84 -2.69 14.24
C TYR A 252 22.63 -4.00 14.30
N GLU A 253 23.22 -4.34 15.45
CA GLU A 253 23.87 -5.64 15.68
C GLU A 253 22.93 -6.81 15.37
N GLN A 254 21.71 -6.77 15.88
CA GLN A 254 20.72 -7.82 15.65
C GLN A 254 20.26 -7.86 14.18
N TYR A 255 20.15 -6.71 13.51
CA TYR A 255 19.84 -6.67 12.08
C TYR A 255 20.95 -7.33 11.26
N LEU A 256 22.22 -7.00 11.51
CA LEU A 256 23.36 -7.65 10.84
C LEU A 256 23.37 -9.16 11.08
N LYS A 257 23.09 -9.64 12.30
CA LYS A 257 22.96 -11.08 12.60
C LYS A 257 21.83 -11.73 11.81
N ASN A 258 20.66 -11.11 11.76
CA ASN A 258 19.51 -11.63 11.03
C ASN A 258 19.79 -11.72 9.52
N THR A 259 20.41 -10.69 8.93
CA THR A 259 20.82 -10.70 7.51
C THR A 259 21.86 -11.78 7.25
N PHE A 260 22.89 -11.89 8.10
CA PHE A 260 23.88 -12.96 8.02
C PHE A 260 23.22 -14.36 8.10
N ASP A 261 22.34 -14.61 9.08
CA ASP A 261 21.66 -15.91 9.26
C ASP A 261 20.66 -16.25 8.14
N CYS A 262 20.25 -15.27 7.32
CA CYS A 262 19.50 -15.50 6.08
C CYS A 262 20.45 -15.93 4.96
N LEU A 263 21.40 -15.07 4.60
CA LEU A 263 22.34 -15.29 3.51
C LEU A 263 23.24 -16.51 3.72
N TYR A 264 23.60 -16.83 4.97
CA TYR A 264 24.37 -18.03 5.34
C TYR A 264 23.58 -19.33 5.20
N ARG A 265 22.26 -19.27 5.41
CA ARG A 265 21.33 -20.41 5.27
C ARG A 265 21.00 -20.68 3.81
N GLU A 266 20.89 -19.64 3.00
CA GLU A 266 20.75 -19.74 1.54
C GLU A 266 22.05 -20.26 0.90
N GLY A 267 23.19 -19.68 1.27
CA GLY A 267 24.49 -20.01 0.70
C GLY A 267 24.73 -19.37 -0.67
N GLY A 268 26.01 -19.28 -1.06
CA GLY A 268 26.42 -18.64 -2.32
C GLY A 268 26.30 -17.11 -2.33
N LYS A 269 25.78 -16.48 -1.29
CA LYS A 269 25.50 -15.03 -1.26
C LYS A 269 26.70 -14.17 -0.82
N LEU A 270 26.63 -12.88 -1.15
CA LEU A 270 27.50 -11.81 -0.66
C LEU A 270 26.74 -10.95 0.36
N MET A 271 27.27 -10.81 1.57
CA MET A 271 26.80 -9.82 2.54
C MET A 271 27.62 -8.54 2.44
N ASN A 272 26.96 -7.44 2.08
CA ASN A 272 27.53 -6.10 2.03
C ASN A 272 27.31 -5.37 3.36
N ILE A 273 28.36 -4.81 3.97
CA ILE A 273 28.25 -4.05 5.23
C ILE A 273 28.89 -2.66 5.06
N PRO A 274 28.10 -1.64 4.65
CA PRO A 274 28.58 -0.27 4.54
C PRO A 274 28.66 0.44 5.90
N LEU A 275 29.80 1.09 6.13
CA LEU A 275 30.22 1.73 7.36
C LEU A 275 30.74 3.14 7.05
N HIS A 276 30.45 4.14 7.89
CA HIS A 276 31.01 5.48 7.78
C HIS A 276 31.84 5.79 9.03
N THR A 277 33.04 6.36 8.89
CA THR A 277 33.95 6.48 10.05
C THR A 277 33.32 7.25 11.20
N ARG A 278 32.72 8.42 10.94
CA ARG A 278 32.04 9.25 11.95
C ARG A 278 30.82 8.58 12.59
N ILE A 279 30.20 7.59 11.95
CA ILE A 279 28.95 6.97 12.39
C ILE A 279 29.20 5.69 13.21
N ILE A 280 29.50 4.53 12.59
CA ILE A 280 29.79 3.30 13.35
C ILE A 280 31.01 3.45 14.27
N GLY A 281 31.93 4.35 13.93
CA GLY A 281 33.13 4.60 14.73
C GLY A 281 32.88 5.32 16.07
N LYS A 282 31.63 5.72 16.42
CA LYS A 282 31.29 6.13 17.80
C LYS A 282 31.43 4.93 18.76
N PRO A 283 31.89 5.08 20.01
CA PRO A 283 32.30 3.94 20.85
C PRO A 283 31.24 2.84 21.04
N GLY A 284 29.99 3.20 21.36
CA GLY A 284 28.91 2.21 21.54
C GLY A 284 28.49 1.51 20.24
N ARG A 285 28.54 2.23 19.10
CA ARG A 285 28.26 1.69 17.77
C ARG A 285 29.39 0.76 17.31
N SER A 286 30.64 1.07 17.65
CA SER A 286 31.81 0.22 17.36
C SER A 286 31.81 -1.08 18.16
N GLU A 287 31.34 -1.08 19.41
CA GLU A 287 31.22 -2.31 20.20
C GLU A 287 30.11 -3.24 19.66
N ALA A 288 29.01 -2.68 19.14
CA ALA A 288 28.00 -3.46 18.43
C ALA A 288 28.55 -4.11 17.15
N LEU A 289 29.31 -3.36 16.33
CA LEU A 289 30.03 -3.93 15.18
C LEU A 289 30.99 -5.04 15.62
N ARG A 290 31.76 -4.82 16.69
CA ARG A 290 32.69 -5.81 17.24
C ARG A 290 31.99 -7.09 17.71
N LYS A 291 30.84 -6.98 18.38
CA LYS A 291 30.02 -8.15 18.77
C LYS A 291 29.52 -8.93 17.55
N PHE A 292 29.12 -8.24 16.47
CA PHE A 292 28.80 -8.89 15.20
C PHE A 292 30.02 -9.58 14.57
N MET A 293 31.19 -8.94 14.56
CA MET A 293 32.42 -9.56 14.06
C MET A 293 32.80 -10.83 14.86
N LYS A 294 32.60 -10.85 16.19
CA LYS A 294 32.74 -12.09 16.98
C LYS A 294 31.74 -13.17 16.56
N TYR A 295 30.46 -12.80 16.44
CA TYR A 295 29.42 -13.73 16.00
C TYR A 295 29.73 -14.37 14.65
N VAL A 296 30.28 -13.60 13.71
CA VAL A 296 30.74 -14.11 12.40
C VAL A 296 31.97 -15.00 12.54
N ALA A 297 32.96 -14.63 13.37
CA ALA A 297 34.18 -15.42 13.58
C ALA A 297 33.93 -16.79 14.25
N GLU A 298 32.80 -16.96 14.93
CA GLU A 298 32.35 -18.23 15.52
C GLU A 298 31.69 -19.19 14.51
N LYS A 299 31.53 -18.79 13.24
CA LYS A 299 30.85 -19.58 12.19
C LYS A 299 31.84 -20.19 11.20
N GLU A 300 31.67 -21.47 10.90
CA GLU A 300 32.44 -22.16 9.86
C GLU A 300 32.02 -21.71 8.45
N GLY A 301 32.93 -21.79 7.48
CA GLY A 301 32.59 -21.54 6.07
C GLY A 301 32.21 -20.09 5.73
N VAL A 302 32.77 -19.10 6.43
CA VAL A 302 32.62 -17.67 6.10
C VAL A 302 33.90 -17.14 5.45
N TRP A 303 33.78 -16.40 4.35
CA TRP A 303 34.89 -15.69 3.70
C TRP A 303 34.75 -14.17 3.90
N VAL A 304 35.38 -13.62 4.94
CA VAL A 304 35.51 -12.15 5.09
C VAL A 304 36.63 -11.66 4.19
N THR A 305 36.35 -10.69 3.32
CA THR A 305 37.24 -10.36 2.20
C THR A 305 37.05 -8.93 1.66
N THR A 306 37.90 -8.52 0.72
CA THR A 306 37.79 -7.23 0.00
C THR A 306 37.05 -7.41 -1.33
N ARG A 307 36.45 -6.33 -1.86
CA ARG A 307 35.87 -6.33 -3.22
C ARG A 307 36.92 -6.60 -4.31
N ARG A 308 38.16 -6.14 -4.16
CA ARG A 308 39.32 -6.51 -5.00
C ARG A 308 39.44 -8.02 -5.15
N ASP A 309 39.31 -8.76 -4.05
CA ASP A 309 39.51 -10.21 -4.04
C ASP A 309 38.25 -10.98 -4.46
N ILE A 310 37.05 -10.46 -4.20
CA ILE A 310 35.80 -10.92 -4.83
C ILE A 310 35.90 -10.79 -6.37
N ALA A 311 36.33 -9.63 -6.87
CA ALA A 311 36.45 -9.37 -8.29
C ALA A 311 37.47 -10.28 -8.99
N LYS A 312 38.62 -10.53 -8.35
CA LYS A 312 39.61 -11.52 -8.84
C LYS A 312 39.04 -12.92 -8.87
N HIS A 313 38.37 -13.37 -7.81
CA HIS A 313 37.73 -14.68 -7.76
C HIS A 313 36.69 -14.85 -8.88
N MET A 314 35.83 -13.85 -9.07
CA MET A 314 34.86 -13.83 -10.16
C MET A 314 35.53 -13.87 -11.53
N ARG A 315 36.55 -13.06 -11.79
CA ARG A 315 37.31 -13.06 -13.05
C ARG A 315 38.03 -14.38 -13.33
N GLU A 316 38.50 -15.08 -12.29
CA GLU A 316 39.17 -16.39 -12.43
C GLU A 316 38.17 -17.54 -12.68
N LYS A 317 37.05 -17.59 -11.94
CA LYS A 317 36.09 -18.71 -12.02
C LYS A 317 34.99 -18.52 -13.05
N PHE A 318 34.59 -17.27 -13.29
CA PHE A 318 33.51 -16.87 -14.19
C PHE A 318 34.02 -15.71 -15.07
N PRO A 319 34.99 -15.96 -15.98
CA PRO A 319 35.47 -14.94 -16.89
C PRO A 319 34.33 -14.38 -17.75
N TYR A 320 34.43 -13.11 -18.12
CA TYR A 320 33.45 -12.43 -18.95
C TYR A 320 33.20 -13.18 -20.26
N LYS A 321 31.93 -13.22 -20.67
CA LYS A 321 31.50 -13.65 -22.00
C LYS A 321 30.45 -12.67 -22.53
N PRO A 322 30.62 -12.15 -23.75
CA PRO A 322 29.64 -11.24 -24.34
C PRO A 322 28.24 -11.81 -24.48
N ASN A 323 27.25 -10.91 -24.52
CA ASN A 323 25.84 -11.23 -24.74
C ASN A 323 25.25 -12.18 -23.68
N GLY A 324 25.79 -12.16 -22.46
CA GLY A 324 25.25 -12.93 -21.34
C GLY A 324 25.52 -14.45 -21.35
N GLU A 325 26.44 -14.99 -22.17
CA GLU A 325 26.68 -16.47 -22.25
C GLU A 325 27.20 -17.15 -20.95
N TRP A 326 27.43 -16.38 -19.89
CA TRP A 326 27.72 -16.88 -18.54
C TRP A 326 26.42 -17.09 -17.70
N VAL A 327 25.30 -16.49 -18.13
CA VAL A 327 23.94 -16.75 -17.65
C VAL A 327 23.32 -17.88 -18.50
N LYS A 328 23.09 -19.04 -17.89
CA LYS A 328 22.49 -20.20 -18.60
C LYS A 328 20.97 -20.06 -18.74
N GLY A 329 20.53 -19.15 -19.62
CA GLY A 329 19.14 -19.12 -20.08
C GLY A 329 18.79 -20.30 -21.00
N CYS A 330 17.56 -20.80 -20.88
CA CYS A 330 16.95 -21.61 -21.93
C CYS A 330 16.47 -20.66 -23.04
N ASP A 331 16.87 -20.85 -24.30
CA ASP A 331 16.45 -20.00 -25.44
C ASP A 331 15.00 -20.24 -25.90
N ASP A 332 14.23 -20.98 -25.08
CA ASP A 332 12.82 -21.35 -25.17
C ASP A 332 12.27 -21.80 -26.54
N GLN A 333 13.11 -22.12 -27.52
CA GLN A 333 12.65 -22.63 -28.82
C GLN A 333 11.91 -23.98 -28.66
N TYR A 334 10.89 -24.18 -29.49
CA TYR A 334 10.08 -25.40 -29.56
C TYR A 334 10.31 -26.12 -30.90
N PRO A 335 10.36 -27.47 -30.96
CA PRO A 335 10.14 -28.45 -29.89
C PRO A 335 11.38 -28.77 -29.05
N THR A 336 12.52 -28.14 -29.32
CA THR A 336 13.79 -28.43 -28.65
C THR A 336 14.63 -27.15 -28.63
N CYS A 337 14.94 -26.64 -27.44
CA CYS A 337 15.78 -25.46 -27.29
C CYS A 337 17.19 -25.73 -27.87
N SER A 338 17.91 -24.68 -28.27
CA SER A 338 19.22 -24.82 -28.92
C SER A 338 20.22 -25.59 -28.06
N ASN A 339 20.13 -25.45 -26.74
CA ASN A 339 21.01 -26.12 -25.79
C ASN A 339 20.72 -27.63 -25.66
N CYS A 340 19.45 -28.05 -25.59
CA CYS A 340 19.07 -29.46 -25.63
C CYS A 340 19.40 -30.09 -27.00
N ARG A 341 19.21 -29.34 -28.09
CA ARG A 341 19.53 -29.79 -29.46
C ARG A 341 21.04 -30.04 -29.66
N ARG A 342 21.91 -29.19 -29.10
CA ARG A 342 23.38 -29.36 -29.16
C ARG A 342 23.90 -30.47 -28.24
N SER A 343 23.26 -30.68 -27.08
CA SER A 343 23.68 -31.70 -26.10
C SER A 343 23.16 -33.11 -26.39
N GLY A 344 22.20 -33.26 -27.31
CA GLY A 344 21.59 -34.55 -27.64
C GLY A 344 20.69 -35.12 -26.53
N ALA A 345 20.36 -34.31 -25.53
CA ALA A 345 19.46 -34.68 -24.44
C ALA A 345 17.99 -34.46 -24.84
N GLN A 346 17.10 -35.29 -24.30
CA GLN A 346 15.66 -35.14 -24.49
C GLN A 346 15.17 -33.84 -23.81
N CYS A 347 14.55 -32.94 -24.58
CA CYS A 347 14.08 -31.65 -24.09
C CYS A 347 12.71 -31.82 -23.44
N ASP A 348 12.67 -31.85 -22.11
CA ASP A 348 11.49 -32.22 -21.34
C ASP A 348 10.52 -31.04 -21.13
N LYS A 349 9.97 -30.54 -22.23
CA LYS A 349 9.03 -29.40 -22.26
C LYS A 349 7.56 -29.79 -22.05
N VAL A 350 7.27 -31.07 -21.81
CA VAL A 350 5.90 -31.61 -21.88
C VAL A 350 5.19 -31.55 -20.52
N ASP A 351 5.93 -31.68 -19.40
CA ASP A 351 5.32 -31.96 -18.08
C ASP A 351 5.35 -30.77 -17.07
N VAL A 352 5.84 -29.58 -17.46
CA VAL A 352 6.01 -28.43 -16.52
C VAL A 352 4.84 -27.42 -16.56
N ALA A 353 3.93 -27.52 -17.54
CA ALA A 353 2.87 -26.53 -17.74
C ALA A 353 1.64 -26.69 -16.84
N ASP A 354 1.30 -27.91 -16.43
CA ASP A 354 -0.05 -28.25 -16.00
C ASP A 354 -0.18 -28.59 -14.49
N GLU A 355 -0.60 -27.58 -13.74
CA GLU A 355 -1.40 -27.66 -12.50
C GLU A 355 -0.84 -28.38 -11.25
N ALA A 356 -0.16 -27.56 -10.43
CA ALA A 356 0.02 -27.64 -8.96
C ALA A 356 1.21 -28.46 -8.39
N PRO A 357 1.80 -28.02 -7.26
CA PRO A 357 2.80 -28.82 -6.53
C PRO A 357 2.09 -30.02 -5.88
N SER A 358 2.34 -31.24 -6.38
CA SER A 358 1.55 -32.41 -5.96
C SER A 358 2.32 -33.74 -5.95
N ILE A 359 2.67 -34.17 -4.74
CA ILE A 359 2.49 -35.54 -4.17
C ILE A 359 3.22 -36.75 -4.82
N ALA A 360 3.57 -36.76 -6.12
CA ALA A 360 4.13 -37.94 -6.78
C ALA A 360 5.54 -38.34 -6.28
N TYR A 361 6.50 -37.40 -6.23
CA TYR A 361 7.85 -37.71 -5.74
C TYR A 361 7.92 -37.82 -4.20
N THR A 362 7.04 -37.13 -3.48
CA THR A 362 6.90 -37.29 -2.02
C THR A 362 6.56 -38.75 -1.67
N ARG A 363 5.70 -39.38 -2.48
CA ARG A 363 5.37 -40.82 -2.40
C ARG A 363 6.55 -41.73 -2.76
N ALA A 364 7.39 -41.33 -3.72
CA ALA A 364 8.63 -42.06 -4.06
C ALA A 364 9.69 -41.99 -2.95
N LEU A 365 9.74 -40.92 -2.17
CA LEU A 365 10.56 -40.82 -0.96
C LEU A 365 10.03 -41.73 0.17
N GLU A 366 8.71 -41.78 0.39
CA GLU A 366 8.07 -42.70 1.32
C GLU A 366 8.35 -44.18 0.95
N GLU A 367 8.23 -44.55 -0.33
CA GLU A 367 8.60 -45.88 -0.83
C GLU A 367 10.11 -46.17 -0.68
N ARG A 368 10.98 -45.17 -0.85
CA ARG A 368 12.44 -45.32 -0.67
C ARG A 368 12.83 -45.52 0.79
N VAL A 369 12.13 -44.89 1.73
CA VAL A 369 12.29 -45.13 3.18
C VAL A 369 11.85 -46.55 3.52
N ALA A 370 10.67 -46.98 3.08
CA ALA A 370 10.19 -48.35 3.30
C ALA A 370 11.13 -49.43 2.69
N TYR A 371 11.75 -49.15 1.54
CA TYR A 371 12.79 -50.01 0.95
C TYR A 371 14.04 -50.12 1.83
N LEU A 372 14.48 -49.02 2.46
CA LEU A 372 15.65 -49.01 3.35
C LEU A 372 15.35 -49.71 4.69
N GLU A 373 14.16 -49.53 5.24
CA GLU A 373 13.71 -50.22 6.47
C GLU A 373 13.62 -51.74 6.25
N ASN A 374 13.08 -52.18 5.12
CA ASN A 374 13.00 -53.61 4.76
C ASN A 374 14.41 -54.22 4.52
N LYS A 375 15.38 -53.41 4.07
CA LYS A 375 16.78 -53.82 3.94
C LYS A 375 17.51 -53.92 5.30
N LEU A 376 17.08 -53.13 6.29
CA LEU A 376 17.52 -53.22 7.68
C LEU A 376 16.91 -54.43 8.40
N ALA A 377 15.64 -54.76 8.12
CA ALA A 377 14.97 -55.96 8.65
C ALA A 377 15.57 -57.30 8.17
N GLN A 378 16.41 -57.28 7.12
CA GLN A 378 17.15 -58.45 6.62
C GLN A 378 18.52 -58.65 7.30
N ILE A 379 18.92 -57.74 8.19
CA ILE A 379 20.12 -57.93 9.02
C ILE A 379 19.74 -58.86 10.19
N PRO A 380 20.37 -60.05 10.35
CA PRO A 380 19.95 -60.99 11.39
C PRO A 380 20.20 -60.45 12.79
N THR A 381 19.13 -60.24 13.57
CA THR A 381 19.20 -60.05 15.01
C THR A 381 19.30 -61.41 15.72
N PRO A 382 20.32 -61.65 16.56
CA PRO A 382 20.35 -62.80 17.44
C PRO A 382 19.37 -62.63 18.61
N GLU A 383 18.45 -63.57 18.69
CA GLU A 383 17.74 -64.11 19.86
C GLU A 383 17.83 -63.46 21.26
N ASN A 384 16.64 -63.37 21.89
CA ASN A 384 16.38 -63.39 23.34
C ASN A 384 16.88 -62.15 24.13
N ILE A 385 16.25 -61.69 25.23
CA ILE A 385 15.59 -62.41 26.33
C ILE A 385 14.32 -61.67 26.82
N THR A 386 13.35 -62.48 27.25
CA THR A 386 12.12 -62.23 28.02
C THR A 386 11.80 -60.84 28.62
N THR A 387 10.54 -60.44 28.43
CA THR A 387 9.48 -60.16 29.44
C THR A 387 9.77 -60.51 30.94
N PRO A 388 8.94 -60.15 31.96
CA PRO A 388 7.56 -59.63 31.89
C PRO A 388 7.07 -58.60 32.96
N ARG A 389 5.85 -58.06 32.73
CA ARG A 389 4.76 -57.77 33.72
C ARG A 389 5.03 -56.75 34.85
N GLU A 390 4.04 -56.15 35.52
CA GLU A 390 2.57 -56.31 35.64
C GLU A 390 1.99 -54.90 35.99
N GLY A 391 0.72 -54.51 35.80
CA GLY A 391 -0.44 -55.14 35.19
C GLY A 391 -1.69 -54.26 35.36
N SER A 392 -2.54 -54.25 34.31
CA SER A 392 -4.02 -54.16 34.31
C SER A 392 -4.79 -52.91 34.80
N SER A 393 -5.90 -52.49 34.17
CA SER A 393 -6.48 -52.80 32.84
C SER A 393 -7.77 -51.99 32.53
N ILE A 394 -8.00 -51.66 31.24
CA ILE A 394 -9.32 -51.68 30.53
C ILE A 394 -10.39 -50.63 30.92
N HIS A 395 -11.04 -49.85 30.03
CA HIS A 395 -11.05 -49.64 28.56
C HIS A 395 -11.54 -48.18 28.26
N SER A 396 -11.79 -47.63 27.05
CA SER A 396 -12.01 -48.14 25.67
C SER A 396 -11.40 -47.18 24.58
N GLY A 397 -12.02 -47.10 23.37
CA GLY A 397 -11.64 -46.21 22.25
C GLY A 397 -12.20 -44.77 22.30
N HIS A 398 -11.81 -43.83 21.42
CA HIS A 398 -11.41 -43.99 20.01
C HIS A 398 -10.32 -43.00 19.51
N SER A 399 -9.47 -43.49 18.58
CA SER A 399 -8.66 -42.79 17.56
C SER A 399 -8.16 -41.35 17.81
N SER A 400 -6.86 -41.22 18.12
CA SER A 400 -6.06 -39.99 17.97
C SER A 400 -5.36 -39.95 16.60
N ARG A 401 -5.48 -38.82 15.88
CA ARG A 401 -4.60 -38.46 14.75
C ARG A 401 -3.74 -37.28 15.21
N GLU A 402 -2.44 -37.38 15.04
CA GLU A 402 -1.48 -36.50 15.74
C GLU A 402 -1.60 -35.03 15.32
N LYS A 403 -1.53 -34.13 16.31
CA LYS A 403 -1.48 -32.68 16.14
C LYS A 403 -0.02 -32.22 16.23
N ASN A 404 0.37 -31.26 15.40
CA ASN A 404 1.70 -30.66 15.45
C ASN A 404 1.90 -29.89 16.77
N ALA A 405 2.62 -30.49 17.72
CA ALA A 405 2.86 -29.95 19.06
C ALA A 405 3.70 -28.65 19.13
N LEU A 406 4.07 -28.06 17.98
CA LEU A 406 4.83 -26.81 17.93
C LEU A 406 3.96 -25.54 18.01
N SER A 407 2.67 -25.59 17.63
CA SER A 407 1.77 -24.43 17.75
C SER A 407 1.39 -24.14 19.20
N ASP A 408 1.19 -25.20 19.99
CA ASP A 408 0.59 -25.11 21.32
C ASP A 408 1.62 -24.64 22.37
N VAL A 409 2.91 -24.93 22.15
CA VAL A 409 4.02 -24.49 23.02
C VAL A 409 4.27 -22.98 22.92
N VAL A 410 3.99 -22.35 21.77
CA VAL A 410 4.10 -20.89 21.60
C VAL A 410 2.90 -20.15 22.23
N ALA A 411 1.77 -20.84 22.45
CA ALA A 411 0.56 -20.24 23.00
C ALA A 411 0.53 -20.11 24.54
N GLN A 412 1.42 -20.79 25.27
CA GLN A 412 1.33 -20.88 26.75
C GLN A 412 2.18 -19.86 27.54
N VAL A 413 2.97 -19.01 26.90
CA VAL A 413 3.75 -17.96 27.60
C VAL A 413 2.99 -16.63 27.62
N SER A 414 1.96 -16.56 28.46
CA SER A 414 1.23 -15.33 28.78
C SER A 414 0.87 -15.29 30.27
N LEU A 415 1.88 -15.00 31.09
CA LEU A 415 1.75 -14.80 32.54
C LEU A 415 2.23 -13.39 32.92
N GLY A 416 1.31 -12.43 32.83
CA GLY A 416 1.46 -11.05 33.28
C GLY A 416 0.09 -10.38 33.35
N ASN A 417 -0.20 -9.65 34.43
CA ASN A 417 -1.55 -9.16 34.76
C ASN A 417 -2.10 -8.15 33.75
N PHE A 418 -2.88 -8.61 32.77
CA PHE A 418 -3.72 -7.79 31.89
C PHE A 418 -5.08 -8.47 31.67
N GLU A 419 -6.15 -7.68 31.50
CA GLU A 419 -7.53 -8.18 31.59
C GLU A 419 -8.00 -9.05 30.40
N GLN A 420 -7.30 -9.06 29.25
CA GLN A 420 -7.56 -9.99 28.14
C GLN A 420 -6.26 -10.39 27.39
N PRO A 421 -6.12 -11.65 26.91
CA PRO A 421 -4.92 -12.11 26.21
C PRO A 421 -4.86 -11.62 24.75
N ALA A 422 -3.68 -11.13 24.34
CA ALA A 422 -3.38 -10.62 23.00
C ALA A 422 -2.60 -11.62 22.14
N TYR A 423 -2.67 -11.50 20.81
CA TYR A 423 -1.90 -12.33 19.88
C TYR A 423 -0.54 -11.67 19.60
N VAL A 424 0.56 -12.34 19.97
CA VAL A 424 1.92 -11.81 19.77
C VAL A 424 2.73 -12.81 18.97
N GLY A 425 3.03 -12.48 17.72
CA GLY A 425 3.94 -13.27 16.88
C GLY A 425 5.40 -13.16 17.35
N PRO A 426 6.29 -14.11 17.01
CA PRO A 426 7.68 -14.16 17.52
C PRO A 426 8.57 -12.94 17.21
N SER A 427 8.12 -11.99 16.37
CA SER A 427 8.88 -10.83 15.88
C SER A 427 8.44 -9.47 16.46
N ALA A 428 7.47 -9.43 17.38
CA ALA A 428 6.61 -8.26 17.57
C ALA A 428 7.15 -7.05 18.37
N GLY A 429 8.37 -7.07 18.93
CA GLY A 429 9.03 -5.87 19.50
C GLY A 429 8.18 -5.03 20.47
N LEU A 430 7.63 -5.69 21.51
CA LEU A 430 6.42 -5.29 22.24
C LEU A 430 6.33 -3.81 22.72
N SER A 431 7.44 -3.17 23.11
CA SER A 431 7.44 -1.78 23.62
C SER A 431 7.40 -0.70 22.54
N LEU A 432 7.84 -1.01 21.31
CA LEU A 432 7.90 -0.03 20.22
C LEU A 432 6.54 0.11 19.52
N ALA A 433 5.86 -1.02 19.30
CA ALA A 433 4.53 -1.07 18.71
C ALA A 433 3.44 -0.40 19.58
N LEU A 434 3.63 -0.38 20.91
CA LEU A 434 2.79 0.38 21.85
C LEU A 434 2.78 1.88 21.51
N ASN A 435 3.95 2.51 21.56
CA ASN A 435 4.09 3.96 21.39
C ASN A 435 3.80 4.43 19.95
N LEU A 436 4.18 3.65 18.93
CA LEU A 436 3.86 3.99 17.53
C LEU A 436 2.36 3.86 17.24
N GLY A 437 1.70 2.84 17.80
CA GLY A 437 0.26 2.64 17.66
C GLY A 437 -0.53 3.84 18.18
N GLU A 438 -0.22 4.28 19.41
CA GLU A 438 -0.86 5.44 20.05
C GLU A 438 -0.60 6.75 19.28
N MET A 439 0.61 6.96 18.76
CA MET A 439 0.95 8.16 17.99
C MET A 439 0.23 8.24 16.63
N VAL A 440 0.13 7.12 15.91
CA VAL A 440 -0.64 7.03 14.66
C VAL A 440 -2.14 7.14 14.94
N GLN A 441 -2.64 6.51 16.01
CA GLN A 441 -4.03 6.65 16.45
C GLN A 441 -4.36 8.11 16.77
N ALA A 442 -3.53 8.81 17.54
CA ALA A 442 -3.72 10.23 17.84
C ALA A 442 -3.76 11.09 16.57
N THR A 443 -2.87 10.84 15.60
CA THR A 443 -2.83 11.60 14.33
C THR A 443 -4.07 11.35 13.46
N VAL A 444 -4.56 10.11 13.40
CA VAL A 444 -5.79 9.78 12.65
C VAL A 444 -7.04 10.33 13.35
N TRP A 445 -7.09 10.27 14.69
CA TRP A 445 -8.21 10.81 15.48
C TRP A 445 -8.29 12.34 15.36
N ASN A 446 -7.16 13.03 15.48
CA ASN A 446 -7.10 14.49 15.42
C ASN A 446 -7.36 15.04 13.99
N LYS A 447 -7.11 14.26 12.92
CA LYS A 447 -7.51 14.63 11.55
C LYS A 447 -8.99 14.41 11.22
N MET A 448 -9.72 13.68 12.07
CA MET A 448 -11.11 13.26 11.84
C MET A 448 -12.12 13.97 12.72
N LEU A 449 -11.68 14.46 13.88
CA LEU A 449 -12.47 15.30 14.76
C LEU A 449 -12.18 16.78 14.48
N PRO A 450 -13.12 17.70 14.80
CA PRO A 450 -12.77 19.09 15.06
C PRO A 450 -11.70 19.17 16.16
N ASP A 451 -10.78 20.14 16.09
CA ASP A 451 -9.73 20.33 17.10
C ASP A 451 -10.34 20.74 18.46
N ILE A 452 -10.56 19.75 19.35
CA ILE A 452 -11.09 19.99 20.70
C ILE A 452 -9.95 20.39 21.64
N HIS A 453 -9.77 21.70 21.85
CA HIS A 453 -8.87 22.22 22.89
C HIS A 453 -9.51 22.19 24.28
N ASP A 454 -8.81 21.58 25.24
CA ASP A 454 -9.12 21.67 26.66
C ASP A 454 -8.56 22.99 27.23
N GLY A 455 -9.44 23.83 27.79
CA GLY A 455 -9.24 25.29 27.94
C GLY A 455 -8.24 25.75 28.99
N SER A 456 -6.95 25.41 28.84
CA SER A 456 -5.94 25.54 29.90
C SER A 456 -4.65 26.29 29.55
N ASN A 457 -4.56 26.99 28.41
CA ASN A 457 -3.45 27.94 28.16
C ASN A 457 -3.75 29.01 27.08
N PRO A 458 -3.88 30.31 27.43
CA PRO A 458 -4.36 31.35 26.51
C PRO A 458 -3.27 32.06 25.68
N ASN A 459 -2.04 31.54 25.58
CA ASN A 459 -0.90 32.24 24.98
C ASN A 459 -0.18 31.47 23.87
N ARG A 460 -0.79 31.35 22.68
CA ARG A 460 -0.09 31.17 21.38
C ARG A 460 -1.04 31.34 20.18
N ALA A 461 -1.33 32.59 19.82
CA ALA A 461 -2.00 32.92 18.57
C ALA A 461 -1.15 33.92 17.76
N THR A 462 -0.50 33.43 16.71
CA THR A 462 -0.03 34.24 15.56
C THR A 462 0.44 33.33 14.42
N GLY A 463 -0.13 33.51 13.22
CA GLY A 463 0.50 33.06 11.97
C GLY A 463 0.07 31.69 11.40
N CYS A 464 -1.19 31.52 11.02
CA CYS A 464 -1.58 30.53 10.00
C CYS A 464 -2.29 31.24 8.84
N ILE A 465 -1.69 31.14 7.64
CA ILE A 465 -2.27 31.62 6.38
C ILE A 465 -2.94 30.41 5.72
N ASN A 466 -4.26 30.29 5.91
CA ASN A 466 -5.25 29.57 5.08
C ASN A 466 -6.50 29.28 5.93
N PRO A 467 -7.73 29.60 5.47
CA PRO A 467 -8.95 29.32 6.21
C PRO A 467 -9.39 27.85 6.04
N GLY A 468 -8.93 26.97 6.94
CA GLY A 468 -9.53 25.65 7.13
C GLY A 468 -10.92 25.73 7.78
N PRO A 469 -11.69 24.62 7.82
CA PRO A 469 -12.98 24.58 8.49
C PRO A 469 -12.84 24.99 9.96
N ARG A 470 -13.78 25.80 10.46
CA ARG A 470 -13.71 26.41 11.80
C ARG A 470 -13.45 25.37 12.89
N CYS A 471 -12.42 25.64 13.70
CA CYS A 471 -12.16 24.94 14.95
C CYS A 471 -13.34 25.13 15.92
N LEU A 472 -13.91 24.04 16.44
CA LEU A 472 -15.06 24.05 17.34
C LEU A 472 -14.59 23.88 18.78
N THR A 473 -14.93 24.84 19.65
CA THR A 473 -14.57 24.76 21.07
C THR A 473 -15.46 23.76 21.83
N VAL A 474 -15.05 23.38 23.04
CA VAL A 474 -15.89 22.56 23.95
C VAL A 474 -17.22 23.27 24.25
N GLU A 475 -17.23 24.60 24.29
CA GLU A 475 -18.42 25.42 24.50
C GLU A 475 -19.34 25.41 23.27
N ASP A 476 -18.80 25.42 22.05
CA ASP A 476 -19.57 25.21 20.81
C ASP A 476 -20.20 23.81 20.73
N LEU A 477 -19.46 22.78 21.15
CA LEU A 477 -19.94 21.38 21.19
C LEU A 477 -21.08 21.17 22.21
N LEU A 478 -21.12 21.97 23.27
CA LEU A 478 -22.23 21.99 24.24
C LEU A 478 -23.41 22.84 23.73
N ALA A 479 -23.16 23.89 22.94
CA ALA A 479 -24.21 24.72 22.35
C ALA A 479 -25.01 24.02 21.23
N HIS A 480 -24.35 23.15 20.44
CA HIS A 480 -24.94 22.46 19.29
C HIS A 480 -25.40 21.00 19.56
N GLY A 481 -25.16 20.47 20.76
CA GLY A 481 -25.64 19.14 21.16
C GLY A 481 -27.15 19.11 21.44
N VAL A 482 -27.75 17.92 21.41
CA VAL A 482 -29.18 17.74 21.76
C VAL A 482 -29.37 17.91 23.27
N LYS A 483 -30.16 18.93 23.67
CA LYS A 483 -30.35 19.33 25.08
C LYS A 483 -31.17 18.35 25.92
N GLU A 484 -32.02 17.55 25.28
CA GLU A 484 -32.83 16.50 25.93
C GLU A 484 -32.69 15.18 25.15
N PRO A 485 -32.66 14.02 25.82
CA PRO A 485 -32.58 12.73 25.13
C PRO A 485 -33.84 12.48 24.27
N PRO A 486 -33.72 11.83 23.09
CA PRO A 486 -34.86 11.57 22.22
C PRO A 486 -36.03 10.86 22.92
N SER A 487 -37.26 11.18 22.53
CA SER A 487 -38.46 10.52 23.05
C SER A 487 -38.49 9.03 22.66
N ASP A 488 -39.36 8.25 23.30
CA ASP A 488 -39.38 6.80 23.12
C ASP A 488 -39.74 6.39 21.69
N GLU A 489 -40.75 7.04 21.13
CA GLU A 489 -41.16 6.91 19.73
C GLU A 489 -40.04 7.31 18.76
N GLN A 490 -39.35 8.42 19.05
CA GLN A 490 -38.27 8.96 18.21
C GLN A 490 -37.06 8.02 18.19
N GLY A 491 -36.58 7.62 19.37
CA GLY A 491 -35.45 6.70 19.51
C GLY A 491 -35.77 5.31 18.95
N SER A 492 -36.98 4.78 19.21
CA SER A 492 -37.46 3.53 18.62
C SER A 492 -37.47 3.56 17.09
N LYS A 493 -37.87 4.67 16.49
CA LYS A 493 -37.88 4.85 15.03
C LYS A 493 -36.47 4.85 14.44
N MET A 494 -35.54 5.58 15.05
CA MET A 494 -34.14 5.62 14.63
C MET A 494 -33.45 4.25 14.79
N LEU A 495 -33.69 3.55 15.90
CA LEU A 495 -33.18 2.19 16.14
C LEU A 495 -33.70 1.19 15.11
N ARG A 496 -35.01 1.17 14.82
CA ARG A 496 -35.58 0.28 13.80
C ARG A 496 -34.99 0.52 12.42
N ALA A 497 -34.73 1.78 12.05
CA ALA A 497 -34.09 2.14 10.78
C ALA A 497 -32.62 1.65 10.71
N TYR A 498 -31.85 1.79 11.81
CA TYR A 498 -30.50 1.23 11.90
C TYR A 498 -30.52 -0.31 11.79
N MET A 499 -31.42 -0.98 12.53
CA MET A 499 -31.51 -2.45 12.54
C MET A 499 -31.87 -3.01 11.16
N SER A 500 -32.83 -2.41 10.45
CA SER A 500 -33.28 -2.93 9.15
C SER A 500 -32.34 -2.61 8.00
N GLN A 501 -31.60 -1.50 8.02
CA GLN A 501 -30.80 -1.05 6.86
C GLN A 501 -29.29 -1.21 7.02
N LEU A 502 -28.75 -1.29 8.24
CA LEU A 502 -27.30 -1.32 8.51
C LEU A 502 -26.87 -2.56 9.28
N HIS A 503 -27.59 -2.91 10.34
CA HIS A 503 -27.22 -4.05 11.19
C HIS A 503 -27.29 -5.38 10.43
N SER A 504 -28.28 -5.58 9.55
CA SER A 504 -28.38 -6.76 8.66
C SER A 504 -27.15 -6.99 7.75
N LYS A 505 -26.34 -5.94 7.53
CA LYS A 505 -25.11 -5.95 6.70
C LYS A 505 -23.83 -5.98 7.55
N TYR A 506 -23.87 -5.36 8.73
CA TYR A 506 -22.74 -5.19 9.64
C TYR A 506 -23.19 -5.48 11.10
N PRO A 507 -23.42 -6.75 11.47
CA PRO A 507 -24.11 -7.16 12.71
C PRO A 507 -23.20 -7.23 13.95
N PHE A 508 -22.28 -6.27 14.11
CA PHE A 508 -21.28 -6.32 15.20
C PHE A 508 -21.83 -5.91 16.56
N LEU A 509 -22.89 -5.10 16.61
CA LEU A 509 -23.57 -4.73 17.86
C LEU A 509 -24.64 -5.76 18.24
N GLU A 510 -24.93 -5.85 19.53
CA GLU A 510 -25.96 -6.72 20.09
C GLU A 510 -27.31 -6.00 20.14
N PRO A 511 -28.39 -6.48 19.48
CA PRO A 511 -29.67 -5.77 19.46
C PRO A 511 -30.28 -5.59 20.86
N GLU A 512 -30.17 -6.60 21.72
CA GLU A 512 -30.69 -6.56 23.09
C GLU A 512 -29.97 -5.46 23.93
N GLU A 513 -28.65 -5.29 23.74
CA GLU A 513 -27.85 -4.23 24.40
C GLU A 513 -28.33 -2.84 23.97
N LEU A 514 -28.61 -2.63 22.68
CA LEU A 514 -29.08 -1.35 22.15
C LEU A 514 -30.50 -1.00 22.61
N TRP A 515 -31.41 -1.97 22.67
CA TRP A 515 -32.75 -1.73 23.23
C TRP A 515 -32.73 -1.51 24.74
N LYS A 516 -31.83 -2.16 25.49
CA LYS A 516 -31.59 -1.85 26.90
C LYS A 516 -31.10 -0.42 27.10
N LEU A 517 -30.05 -0.01 26.38
CA LEU A 517 -29.51 1.35 26.42
C LEU A 517 -30.56 2.40 26.00
N HIS A 518 -31.44 2.06 25.05
CA HIS A 518 -32.60 2.89 24.72
C HIS A 518 -33.51 3.11 25.93
N SER A 519 -33.88 2.06 26.66
CA SER A 519 -34.75 2.18 27.85
C SER A 519 -34.10 2.97 29.00
N GLU A 520 -32.79 2.83 29.20
CA GLU A 520 -32.04 3.47 30.28
C GLU A 520 -31.63 4.93 29.98
N ARG A 521 -31.81 5.39 28.73
CA ARG A 521 -31.31 6.69 28.21
C ARG A 521 -31.64 7.91 29.08
N ILE A 522 -32.83 7.95 29.70
CA ILE A 522 -33.28 9.10 30.50
C ILE A 522 -32.53 9.16 31.83
N ALA A 523 -32.33 8.00 32.48
CA ALA A 523 -31.56 7.91 33.73
C ALA A 523 -30.07 8.21 33.50
N LEU A 524 -29.52 7.72 32.38
CA LEU A 524 -28.14 8.00 31.98
C LEU A 524 -27.92 9.48 31.64
N ALA A 525 -28.86 10.12 30.94
CA ALA A 525 -28.79 11.56 30.61
C ALA A 525 -28.97 12.48 31.83
N ALA A 526 -29.72 12.04 32.86
CA ALA A 526 -29.87 12.78 34.11
C ALA A 526 -28.62 12.75 35.01
N THR A 527 -27.67 11.84 34.74
CA THR A 527 -26.44 11.68 35.52
C THR A 527 -25.31 12.48 34.89
N PRO A 528 -24.61 13.37 35.62
CA PRO A 528 -23.53 14.17 35.03
C PRO A 528 -22.38 13.28 34.52
N PRO A 529 -21.74 13.60 33.39
CA PRO A 529 -20.82 12.70 32.68
C PRO A 529 -19.56 12.32 33.47
N GLN A 530 -19.24 13.06 34.52
CA GLN A 530 -18.16 12.79 35.47
C GLN A 530 -18.47 11.59 36.39
N ASN A 531 -19.75 11.38 36.72
CA ASN A 531 -20.21 10.32 37.63
C ASN A 531 -20.57 9.01 36.90
N LEU A 532 -20.73 9.04 35.59
CA LEU A 532 -20.97 7.83 34.78
C LEU A 532 -19.73 6.94 34.73
N THR A 533 -19.93 5.62 34.85
CA THR A 533 -18.86 4.65 34.61
C THR A 533 -18.39 4.71 33.15
N LYS A 534 -17.19 4.20 32.89
CA LYS A 534 -16.63 4.13 31.54
C LYS A 534 -17.49 3.27 30.59
N THR A 535 -18.06 2.17 31.09
CA THR A 535 -18.97 1.29 30.34
C THR A 535 -20.26 2.01 29.95
N GLU A 536 -20.86 2.77 30.88
CA GLU A 536 -22.06 3.57 30.59
C GLU A 536 -21.76 4.70 29.60
N ARG A 537 -20.66 5.44 29.75
CA ARG A 537 -20.22 6.45 28.78
C ARG A 537 -20.04 5.88 27.38
N PHE A 538 -19.45 4.69 27.27
CA PHE A 538 -19.31 3.99 25.99
C PHE A 538 -20.67 3.49 25.44
N GLY A 539 -21.58 3.04 26.31
CA GLY A 539 -22.96 2.72 25.94
C GLY A 539 -23.71 3.92 25.35
N VAL A 540 -23.62 5.10 25.99
CA VAL A 540 -24.19 6.36 25.50
C VAL A 540 -23.57 6.76 24.15
N PHE A 541 -22.23 6.71 24.02
CA PHE A 541 -21.52 6.95 22.76
C PHE A 541 -22.08 6.08 21.61
N LYS A 542 -22.21 4.77 21.84
CA LYS A 542 -22.77 3.84 20.85
C LYS A 542 -24.22 4.16 20.51
N LEU A 543 -25.07 4.40 21.52
CA LEU A 543 -26.49 4.70 21.33
C LEU A 543 -26.71 5.97 20.50
N TYR A 544 -25.98 7.06 20.79
CA TYR A 544 -26.11 8.32 20.05
C TYR A 544 -25.54 8.24 18.62
N LEU A 545 -24.47 7.47 18.35
CA LEU A 545 -24.04 7.20 16.97
C LEU A 545 -25.07 6.34 16.20
N VAL A 546 -25.69 5.37 16.86
CA VAL A 546 -26.78 4.57 16.29
C VAL A 546 -28.01 5.45 15.99
N TYR A 547 -28.36 6.39 16.88
CA TYR A 547 -29.39 7.40 16.60
C TYR A 547 -29.01 8.33 15.46
N ALA A 548 -27.77 8.85 15.41
CA ALA A 548 -27.31 9.73 14.34
C ALA A 548 -27.43 9.04 12.97
N MET A 549 -26.94 7.81 12.84
CA MET A 549 -27.15 7.00 11.63
C MET A 549 -28.63 6.73 11.35
N GLY A 550 -29.42 6.38 12.36
CA GLY A 550 -30.87 6.17 12.22
C GLY A 550 -31.60 7.42 11.71
N ALA A 551 -31.24 8.60 12.21
CA ALA A 551 -31.74 9.89 11.76
C ALA A 551 -31.34 10.18 10.30
N THR A 552 -30.08 9.96 9.92
CA THR A 552 -29.61 10.08 8.53
C THR A 552 -30.43 9.17 7.61
N LEU A 553 -30.69 7.91 7.99
CA LEU A 553 -31.49 7.00 7.18
C LEU A 553 -32.95 7.43 7.06
N VAL A 554 -33.55 7.94 8.15
CA VAL A 554 -34.94 8.46 8.16
C VAL A 554 -35.07 9.72 7.30
N GLN A 555 -34.06 10.61 7.32
CA GLN A 555 -33.98 11.79 6.48
C GLN A 555 -33.82 11.43 5.00
N LEU A 556 -32.90 10.51 4.67
CA LEU A 556 -32.71 9.99 3.30
C LEU A 556 -33.91 9.20 2.76
N THR A 557 -34.84 8.75 3.62
CA THR A 557 -36.09 8.06 3.25
C THR A 557 -37.36 8.91 3.42
N GLN A 558 -37.22 10.21 3.71
CA GLN A 558 -38.30 11.20 3.85
C GLN A 558 -39.42 10.85 4.86
N ARG A 559 -39.15 10.02 5.89
CA ARG A 559 -40.15 9.65 6.89
C ARG A 559 -40.22 10.65 8.06
N GLY A 560 -40.82 11.82 7.84
CA GLY A 560 -41.26 12.76 8.91
C GLY A 560 -40.21 13.78 9.39
N PRO A 561 -40.51 14.57 10.45
CA PRO A 561 -39.66 15.69 10.88
C PRO A 561 -38.27 15.19 11.30
N GLY A 562 -37.24 15.74 10.65
CA GLY A 562 -35.86 15.30 10.82
C GLY A 562 -35.22 15.87 12.08
N PHE A 563 -34.75 15.00 12.95
CA PHE A 563 -33.70 15.34 13.92
C PHE A 563 -32.41 15.59 13.14
N SER A 564 -31.67 16.64 13.47
CA SER A 564 -30.32 16.86 12.91
C SER A 564 -29.44 15.66 13.27
N PRO A 565 -28.96 14.86 12.28
CA PRO A 565 -28.01 13.80 12.55
C PRO A 565 -26.69 14.36 13.09
N GLU A 566 -26.34 15.59 12.73
CA GLU A 566 -25.15 16.32 13.18
C GLU A 566 -25.23 16.60 14.69
N ALA A 567 -26.37 17.08 15.21
CA ALA A 567 -26.55 17.32 16.64
C ALA A 567 -26.47 16.03 17.47
N LEU A 568 -27.05 14.92 16.96
CA LEU A 568 -26.94 13.60 17.59
C LEU A 568 -25.49 13.06 17.55
N TYR A 569 -24.79 13.28 16.45
CA TYR A 569 -23.36 12.94 16.29
C TYR A 569 -22.48 13.76 17.24
N ILE A 570 -22.69 15.07 17.35
CA ILE A 570 -22.00 15.95 18.30
C ILE A 570 -22.22 15.48 19.74
N SER A 571 -23.46 15.13 20.11
CA SER A 571 -23.79 14.54 21.41
C SER A 571 -23.06 13.21 21.66
N ALA A 572 -22.85 12.37 20.64
CA ALA A 572 -22.00 11.19 20.78
C ALA A 572 -20.53 11.56 21.03
N LEU A 573 -19.98 12.53 20.27
CA LEU A 573 -18.58 12.95 20.39
C LEU A 573 -18.20 13.48 21.79
N GLN A 574 -19.15 14.03 22.55
CA GLN A 574 -18.93 14.43 23.96
C GLN A 574 -18.44 13.26 24.84
N HIS A 575 -18.75 12.01 24.48
CA HIS A 575 -18.35 10.80 25.20
C HIS A 575 -17.14 10.07 24.58
N ILE A 576 -16.50 10.64 23.56
CA ILE A 576 -15.44 9.96 22.78
C ILE A 576 -14.21 9.58 23.61
N SER A 577 -13.95 10.25 24.73
CA SER A 577 -12.86 9.90 25.65
C SER A 577 -12.96 8.46 26.18
N ALA A 578 -14.16 7.91 26.34
CA ALA A 578 -14.38 6.51 26.71
C ALA A 578 -14.06 5.51 25.57
N ALA A 579 -13.93 5.98 24.33
CA ALA A 579 -13.60 5.19 23.15
C ALA A 579 -12.15 5.35 22.65
N ARG A 580 -11.37 6.29 23.21
CA ARG A 580 -9.98 6.60 22.80
C ARG A 580 -8.92 5.62 23.33
N GLU A 581 -9.29 4.63 24.13
CA GLU A 581 -8.31 3.66 24.65
C GLU A 581 -7.80 2.71 23.55
N SER A 582 -6.47 2.69 23.42
CA SER A 582 -5.73 1.78 22.54
C SER A 582 -6.03 0.32 22.90
N ARG A 583 -6.14 -0.54 21.87
CA ARG A 583 -6.24 -2.01 21.99
C ARG A 583 -7.45 -2.55 22.79
N THR A 584 -8.64 -2.01 22.53
CA THR A 584 -9.89 -2.56 23.08
C THR A 584 -10.87 -2.97 21.98
N VAL A 585 -11.73 -3.95 22.25
CA VAL A 585 -12.84 -4.32 21.36
C VAL A 585 -13.79 -3.13 21.17
N GLN A 586 -13.97 -2.33 22.23
CA GLN A 586 -14.72 -1.08 22.25
C GLN A 586 -14.16 -0.04 21.27
N ASN A 587 -12.83 0.10 21.16
CA ASN A 587 -12.18 0.99 20.20
C ASN A 587 -12.44 0.55 18.74
N ILE A 588 -12.47 -0.77 18.47
CA ILE A 588 -12.86 -1.31 17.15
C ILE A 588 -14.36 -1.05 16.88
N GLU A 589 -15.25 -1.32 17.85
CA GLU A 589 -16.68 -0.98 17.74
C GLU A 589 -16.86 0.52 17.43
N ALA A 590 -16.11 1.41 18.09
CA ALA A 590 -16.16 2.86 17.89
C ALA A 590 -15.71 3.30 16.50
N MET A 591 -14.54 2.86 16.04
CA MET A 591 -14.06 3.16 14.69
C MET A 591 -15.03 2.66 13.62
N THR A 592 -15.61 1.47 13.81
CA THR A 592 -16.59 0.90 12.87
C THR A 592 -17.84 1.78 12.78
N LEU A 593 -18.37 2.24 13.92
CA LEU A 593 -19.51 3.17 13.95
C LEU A 593 -19.21 4.51 13.28
N LEU A 594 -18.04 5.10 13.56
CA LEU A 594 -17.62 6.37 12.94
C LEU A 594 -17.49 6.23 11.42
N VAL A 595 -16.80 5.19 10.92
CA VAL A 595 -16.71 4.89 9.48
C VAL A 595 -18.11 4.73 8.86
N MET A 596 -19.03 4.01 9.52
CA MET A 596 -20.39 3.82 9.02
C MET A 596 -21.22 5.10 8.98
N PHE A 597 -21.01 6.03 9.90
CA PHE A 597 -21.63 7.36 9.87
C PHE A 597 -21.04 8.23 8.76
N HIS A 598 -19.71 8.38 8.71
CA HIS A 598 -19.03 9.23 7.71
C HIS A 598 -19.25 8.78 6.27
N LEU A 599 -19.45 7.48 6.01
CA LEU A 599 -19.89 6.94 4.71
C LEU A 599 -21.23 7.51 4.18
N ARG A 600 -21.99 8.23 5.01
CA ARG A 600 -23.29 8.85 4.70
C ARG A 600 -23.32 10.36 5.00
N SER A 601 -22.22 10.90 5.52
CA SER A 601 -22.04 12.32 5.80
C SER A 601 -21.41 13.04 4.60
N THR A 602 -21.32 14.37 4.66
CA THR A 602 -20.64 15.22 3.66
C THR A 602 -19.13 15.07 3.68
N SER A 603 -18.53 14.67 4.82
CA SER A 603 -17.09 14.45 4.96
C SER A 603 -16.74 12.96 4.86
N SER A 604 -16.07 12.58 3.76
CA SER A 604 -15.55 11.23 3.48
C SER A 604 -14.01 11.13 3.55
N HIS A 605 -13.32 12.21 3.88
CA HIS A 605 -11.86 12.25 3.87
C HIS A 605 -11.25 11.27 4.88
N GLY A 606 -10.28 10.48 4.43
CA GLY A 606 -9.47 9.61 5.29
C GLY A 606 -10.15 8.32 5.80
N LEU A 607 -11.36 7.98 5.32
CA LEU A 607 -12.10 6.77 5.70
C LEU A 607 -11.25 5.49 5.61
N TRP A 608 -10.40 5.38 4.59
CA TRP A 608 -9.46 4.26 4.40
C TRP A 608 -8.47 4.10 5.56
N TYR A 609 -7.94 5.20 6.10
CA TYR A 609 -7.01 5.16 7.24
C TYR A 609 -7.71 4.67 8.52
N MET A 610 -8.93 5.15 8.78
CA MET A 610 -9.70 4.76 9.98
C MET A 610 -10.15 3.29 9.92
N ILE A 611 -10.66 2.81 8.78
CA ILE A 611 -11.06 1.39 8.66
C ILE A 611 -9.85 0.45 8.67
N GLY A 612 -8.73 0.86 8.04
CA GLY A 612 -7.48 0.10 8.11
C GLY A 612 -6.90 0.06 9.53
N LEU A 613 -7.09 1.12 10.33
CA LEU A 613 -6.71 1.15 11.75
C LEU A 613 -7.59 0.21 12.59
N ALA A 614 -8.90 0.16 12.33
CA ALA A 614 -9.80 -0.81 12.94
C ALA A 614 -9.42 -2.26 12.57
N MET A 615 -9.05 -2.52 11.31
CA MET A 615 -8.55 -3.82 10.88
C MET A 615 -7.23 -4.17 11.59
N ARG A 616 -6.23 -3.28 11.62
CA ARG A 616 -4.95 -3.52 12.32
C ARG A 616 -5.15 -3.76 13.82
N THR A 617 -6.07 -3.05 14.47
CA THR A 617 -6.42 -3.28 15.88
C THR A 617 -7.14 -4.63 16.08
N SER A 618 -7.93 -5.08 15.10
CA SER A 618 -8.52 -6.43 15.10
C SER A 618 -7.46 -7.53 14.93
N ILE A 619 -6.37 -7.24 14.22
CA ILE A 619 -5.22 -8.14 14.07
C ILE A 619 -4.42 -8.23 15.38
N ASP A 620 -4.11 -7.08 16.00
CA ASP A 620 -3.39 -6.95 17.29
C ASP A 620 -4.12 -7.72 18.43
N LEU A 621 -5.44 -7.62 18.47
CA LEU A 621 -6.28 -8.36 19.42
C LEU A 621 -6.57 -9.83 19.02
N GLY A 622 -6.02 -10.32 17.91
CA GLY A 622 -6.13 -11.71 17.49
C GLY A 622 -7.51 -12.14 16.95
N LEU A 623 -8.44 -11.22 16.66
CA LEU A 623 -9.82 -11.54 16.23
C LEU A 623 -9.89 -12.32 14.89
N HIS A 624 -8.81 -12.33 14.12
CA HIS A 624 -8.65 -13.05 12.86
C HIS A 624 -8.22 -14.52 13.05
N ARG A 625 -7.88 -14.93 14.30
CA ARG A 625 -7.34 -16.26 14.62
C ARG A 625 -8.29 -17.12 15.45
N ALA A 626 -8.65 -18.30 14.95
CA ALA A 626 -9.43 -19.31 15.67
C ALA A 626 -8.74 -19.77 16.98
N ALA A 627 -7.41 -19.70 17.02
CA ALA A 627 -6.63 -19.98 18.24
C ALA A 627 -7.06 -19.11 19.45
N HIS A 628 -7.55 -17.88 19.21
CA HIS A 628 -7.97 -16.93 20.25
C HIS A 628 -9.43 -17.10 20.71
N GLU A 629 -10.11 -18.17 20.29
CA GLU A 629 -11.48 -18.51 20.70
C GLU A 629 -11.52 -19.56 21.82
N HIS A 630 -10.41 -20.25 22.10
CA HIS A 630 -10.31 -21.24 23.18
C HIS A 630 -10.56 -20.60 24.55
N ASN A 631 -11.31 -21.31 25.42
CA ASN A 631 -11.68 -20.89 26.77
C ASN A 631 -12.57 -19.62 26.86
N ILE A 632 -13.14 -19.15 25.76
CA ILE A 632 -14.08 -18.02 25.74
C ILE A 632 -15.53 -18.52 25.60
N PRO A 633 -16.52 -17.97 26.33
CA PRO A 633 -17.92 -18.34 26.15
C PRO A 633 -18.43 -18.09 24.72
N GLU A 634 -19.24 -19.02 24.19
CA GLU A 634 -19.67 -19.01 22.78
C GLU A 634 -20.32 -17.68 22.35
N GLY A 635 -21.14 -17.05 23.19
CA GLY A 635 -21.74 -15.74 22.89
C GLY A 635 -20.72 -14.62 22.67
N VAL A 636 -19.59 -14.65 23.40
CA VAL A 636 -18.49 -13.68 23.24
C VAL A 636 -17.68 -14.00 21.98
N VAL A 637 -17.47 -15.29 21.68
CA VAL A 637 -16.84 -15.74 20.41
C VAL A 637 -17.67 -15.25 19.22
N GLN A 638 -18.99 -15.48 19.21
CA GLN A 638 -19.87 -15.03 18.13
C GLN A 638 -19.86 -13.50 17.99
N ARG A 639 -19.85 -12.73 19.09
CA ARG A 639 -19.69 -11.26 19.02
C ARG A 639 -18.36 -10.84 18.38
N ARG A 640 -17.24 -11.47 18.77
CA ARG A 640 -15.90 -11.23 18.18
C ARG A 640 -15.87 -11.57 16.68
N ARG A 641 -16.43 -12.72 16.27
CA ARG A 641 -16.59 -13.11 14.86
C ARG A 641 -17.41 -12.09 14.07
N ARG A 642 -18.58 -11.67 14.58
CA ARG A 642 -19.43 -10.67 13.92
C ARG A 642 -18.72 -9.32 13.76
N LEU A 643 -17.95 -8.88 14.77
CA LEU A 643 -17.15 -7.65 14.69
C LEU A 643 -16.06 -7.76 13.63
N PHE A 644 -15.23 -8.81 13.68
CA PHE A 644 -14.16 -9.03 12.71
C PHE A 644 -14.68 -9.06 11.27
N TRP A 645 -15.70 -9.87 10.99
CA TRP A 645 -16.25 -9.99 9.64
C TRP A 645 -16.98 -8.72 9.17
N SER A 646 -17.56 -7.93 10.08
CA SER A 646 -18.11 -6.60 9.76
C SER A 646 -17.01 -5.62 9.35
N VAL A 647 -15.91 -5.55 10.13
CA VAL A 647 -14.74 -4.70 9.82
C VAL A 647 -14.09 -5.15 8.51
N TYR A 648 -13.90 -6.45 8.31
CA TYR A 648 -13.44 -7.04 7.05
C TYR A 648 -14.31 -6.62 5.87
N SER A 649 -15.63 -6.80 5.96
CA SER A 649 -16.56 -6.47 4.88
C SER A 649 -16.51 -4.99 4.52
N LEU A 650 -16.45 -4.12 5.53
CA LEU A 650 -16.41 -2.68 5.39
C LEU A 650 -15.07 -2.21 4.80
N GLU A 651 -13.94 -2.77 5.26
CA GLU A 651 -12.61 -2.51 4.71
C GLU A 651 -12.53 -2.89 3.23
N ARG A 652 -12.90 -4.13 2.87
CA ARG A 652 -12.91 -4.58 1.47
C ARG A 652 -13.75 -3.67 0.60
N THR A 653 -14.93 -3.27 1.09
CA THR A 653 -15.82 -2.35 0.36
C THR A 653 -15.17 -1.00 0.09
N ILE A 654 -14.54 -0.39 1.11
CA ILE A 654 -13.91 0.93 1.03
C ILE A 654 -12.63 0.89 0.18
N ALA A 655 -11.69 0.00 0.52
CA ALA A 655 -10.39 -0.07 -0.14
C ALA A 655 -10.53 -0.38 -1.65
N ILE A 656 -11.39 -1.34 -2.02
CA ILE A 656 -11.65 -1.66 -3.44
C ILE A 656 -12.35 -0.50 -4.17
N SER A 657 -13.32 0.18 -3.55
CA SER A 657 -13.97 1.36 -4.18
C SER A 657 -13.04 2.56 -4.32
N LEU A 658 -11.92 2.61 -3.59
CA LEU A 658 -10.90 3.65 -3.65
C LEU A 658 -9.62 3.25 -4.41
N GLY A 659 -9.53 2.00 -4.92
CA GLY A 659 -8.32 1.49 -5.58
C GLY A 659 -7.10 1.40 -4.65
N ARG A 660 -7.30 1.07 -3.37
CA ARG A 660 -6.24 1.00 -2.35
C ARG A 660 -5.94 -0.44 -1.92
N PRO A 661 -4.69 -0.77 -1.51
CA PRO A 661 -4.37 -2.06 -0.91
C PRO A 661 -5.19 -2.41 0.34
N LEU A 662 -5.27 -3.72 0.62
CA LEU A 662 -6.02 -4.33 1.72
C LEU A 662 -5.08 -4.59 2.92
N SER A 663 -5.52 -4.39 4.18
CA SER A 663 -4.60 -4.49 5.35
C SER A 663 -4.24 -5.92 5.78
N ILE A 664 -5.00 -6.93 5.34
CA ILE A 664 -4.76 -8.35 5.65
C ILE A 664 -5.07 -9.22 4.43
N ALA A 665 -4.24 -10.22 4.16
CA ALA A 665 -4.47 -11.19 3.10
C ALA A 665 -5.40 -12.33 3.56
N ASP A 666 -6.27 -12.82 2.65
CA ASP A 666 -7.27 -13.86 2.93
C ASP A 666 -6.68 -15.21 3.39
N ASN A 667 -5.37 -15.44 3.25
CA ASN A 667 -4.65 -16.63 3.72
C ASN A 667 -4.16 -16.53 5.17
N GLN A 668 -4.22 -15.34 5.79
CA GLN A 668 -3.88 -15.14 7.22
C GLN A 668 -5.10 -15.27 8.15
N ILE A 669 -6.28 -15.57 7.60
CA ILE A 669 -7.56 -15.62 8.31
C ILE A 669 -7.99 -17.08 8.44
N ASP A 670 -7.95 -17.62 9.66
CA ASP A 670 -8.41 -18.99 9.98
C ASP A 670 -9.67 -19.03 10.87
N VAL A 671 -10.20 -17.86 11.28
CA VAL A 671 -11.49 -17.76 11.98
C VAL A 671 -12.69 -18.04 11.06
N ASP A 672 -13.67 -18.79 11.55
CA ASP A 672 -14.90 -19.10 10.80
C ASP A 672 -15.84 -17.89 10.66
N LEU A 673 -16.83 -18.02 9.77
CA LEU A 673 -17.97 -17.11 9.69
C LEU A 673 -18.85 -17.20 10.95
N PRO A 674 -19.53 -16.11 11.35
CA PRO A 674 -20.48 -16.15 12.46
C PRO A 674 -21.75 -16.93 12.11
N ASN A 675 -22.46 -17.41 13.13
CA ASN A 675 -23.75 -18.07 12.98
C ASN A 675 -24.79 -17.12 12.36
N THR A 676 -25.74 -17.62 11.56
CA THR A 676 -26.75 -16.78 10.89
C THR A 676 -27.78 -16.14 11.82
N ARG A 677 -27.83 -16.54 13.09
CA ARG A 677 -28.68 -15.95 14.14
C ARG A 677 -27.82 -15.51 15.32
N ILE A 678 -28.18 -14.37 15.92
CA ILE A 678 -27.44 -13.79 17.05
C ILE A 678 -27.81 -14.45 18.39
N SER A 679 -29.11 -14.62 18.65
CA SER A 679 -29.65 -15.21 19.88
C SER A 679 -30.61 -16.35 19.55
N LEU A 680 -30.43 -17.48 20.26
CA LEU A 680 -31.27 -18.68 20.16
C LEU A 680 -32.47 -18.66 21.13
N SER A 681 -32.66 -17.57 21.88
CA SER A 681 -33.76 -17.46 22.85
C SER A 681 -35.13 -17.46 22.15
N PRO A 682 -36.17 -18.14 22.70
CA PRO A 682 -37.54 -18.06 22.21
C PRO A 682 -38.08 -16.63 22.10
N THR A 683 -37.65 -15.72 23.00
CA THR A 683 -38.05 -14.31 22.99
C THR A 683 -37.32 -13.47 21.93
N ALA A 684 -36.17 -13.92 21.42
CA ALA A 684 -35.39 -13.20 20.40
C ALA A 684 -35.89 -13.44 18.97
N LEU A 685 -36.81 -14.40 18.75
CA LEU A 685 -37.42 -14.68 17.45
C LEU A 685 -38.29 -13.52 16.92
N THR A 686 -38.75 -12.62 17.79
CA THR A 686 -39.56 -11.45 17.42
C THR A 686 -38.74 -10.15 17.31
N THR A 687 -37.44 -10.19 17.62
CA THR A 687 -36.57 -9.00 17.64
C THR A 687 -36.02 -8.69 16.25
N THR A 688 -36.32 -7.50 15.72
CA THR A 688 -35.74 -7.02 14.46
C THR A 688 -34.23 -6.86 14.58
N GLY A 689 -33.46 -7.55 13.73
CA GLY A 689 -31.98 -7.58 13.75
C GLY A 689 -31.38 -8.89 14.28
N ASN A 690 -32.17 -9.92 14.62
CA ASN A 690 -31.62 -11.21 15.06
C ASN A 690 -31.12 -12.10 13.88
N ASP A 691 -31.65 -11.94 12.67
CA ASP A 691 -31.19 -12.64 11.47
C ASP A 691 -30.06 -11.87 10.77
N ILE A 692 -28.93 -12.54 10.54
CA ILE A 692 -27.75 -11.98 9.90
C ILE A 692 -27.32 -12.76 8.66
N THR A 693 -28.25 -13.54 8.07
CA THR A 693 -28.02 -14.35 6.87
C THR A 693 -27.48 -13.51 5.71
N LEU A 694 -27.98 -12.27 5.51
CA LEU A 694 -27.42 -11.36 4.51
C LEU A 694 -25.94 -11.08 4.79
N ALA A 695 -25.55 -10.67 5.99
CA ALA A 695 -24.17 -10.38 6.34
C ALA A 695 -23.24 -11.56 6.01
N VAL A 696 -23.62 -12.79 6.38
CA VAL A 696 -22.85 -14.01 6.07
C VAL A 696 -22.71 -14.25 4.55
N VAL A 697 -23.80 -14.04 3.79
CA VAL A 697 -23.79 -14.10 2.32
C VAL A 697 -22.85 -13.05 1.71
N LEU A 698 -22.86 -11.82 2.23
CA LEU A 698 -21.98 -10.74 1.81
C LEU A 698 -20.51 -11.01 2.18
N PHE A 699 -20.21 -11.55 3.35
CA PHE A 699 -18.85 -11.92 3.75
C PHE A 699 -18.23 -12.92 2.76
N LYS A 700 -19.01 -13.93 2.31
CA LYS A 700 -18.60 -14.86 1.25
C LYS A 700 -18.30 -14.13 -0.07
N LEU A 701 -19.12 -13.16 -0.47
CA LEU A 701 -18.89 -12.35 -1.68
C LEU A 701 -17.63 -11.49 -1.56
N ARG A 702 -17.40 -10.84 -0.41
CA ARG A 702 -16.20 -10.03 -0.16
C ARG A 702 -14.90 -10.83 -0.24
N ARG A 703 -14.90 -12.13 0.07
CA ARG A 703 -13.74 -13.03 -0.18
C ARG A 703 -13.52 -13.34 -1.67
N ILE A 704 -14.56 -13.25 -2.50
CA ILE A 704 -14.41 -13.38 -3.97
C ILE A 704 -13.87 -12.06 -4.53
N GLU A 705 -14.43 -10.91 -4.14
CA GLU A 705 -13.92 -9.58 -4.51
C GLU A 705 -12.46 -9.37 -4.07
N SER A 706 -12.09 -9.78 -2.86
CA SER A 706 -10.70 -9.75 -2.37
C SER A 706 -9.74 -10.52 -3.30
N LYS A 707 -10.16 -11.70 -3.78
CA LYS A 707 -9.40 -12.50 -4.73
C LYS A 707 -9.39 -11.92 -6.14
N ILE A 708 -10.46 -11.26 -6.59
CA ILE A 708 -10.50 -10.53 -7.86
C ILE A 708 -9.48 -9.38 -7.81
N HIS A 709 -9.54 -8.54 -6.77
CA HIS A 709 -8.60 -7.44 -6.55
C HIS A 709 -7.15 -7.91 -6.59
N HIS A 710 -6.78 -8.93 -5.80
CA HIS A 710 -5.42 -9.47 -5.76
C HIS A 710 -4.97 -10.19 -7.06
N SER A 711 -5.92 -10.67 -7.88
CA SER A 711 -5.58 -11.42 -9.11
C SER A 711 -5.53 -10.58 -10.38
N VAL A 712 -6.35 -9.53 -10.45
CA VAL A 712 -6.58 -8.67 -11.62
C VAL A 712 -5.94 -7.29 -11.46
N TYR A 713 -6.10 -6.66 -10.30
CA TYR A 713 -5.58 -5.31 -10.02
C TYR A 713 -4.16 -5.38 -9.45
N ARG A 714 -3.27 -6.12 -10.12
CA ARG A 714 -1.87 -6.34 -9.75
C ARG A 714 -0.95 -5.58 -10.70
N THR A 715 0.21 -5.13 -10.22
CA THR A 715 1.13 -4.27 -10.96
C THR A 715 2.22 -5.00 -11.75
N ASP A 716 2.35 -6.32 -11.56
CA ASP A 716 3.46 -7.15 -12.06
C ASP A 716 3.14 -7.94 -13.34
N LYS A 717 1.90 -7.89 -13.85
CA LYS A 717 1.49 -8.56 -15.10
C LYS A 717 0.55 -7.68 -15.93
N THR A 718 0.71 -7.75 -17.26
CA THR A 718 -0.20 -7.11 -18.22
C THR A 718 -1.58 -7.76 -18.22
N LEU A 719 -2.60 -7.04 -18.71
CA LEU A 719 -3.98 -7.53 -18.74
C LEU A 719 -4.14 -8.78 -19.62
N ASP A 720 -3.43 -8.87 -20.75
CA ASP A 720 -3.46 -10.03 -21.64
C ASP A 720 -3.06 -11.34 -20.94
N ALA A 721 -1.97 -11.28 -20.15
CA ALA A 721 -1.50 -12.40 -19.34
C ALA A 721 -2.45 -12.79 -18.19
N LEU A 722 -3.46 -11.96 -17.91
CA LEU A 722 -4.48 -12.19 -16.88
C LEU A 722 -5.83 -12.65 -17.45
N ARG A 723 -6.05 -12.54 -18.77
CA ARG A 723 -7.30 -12.97 -19.44
C ARG A 723 -7.74 -14.41 -19.07
N PRO A 724 -6.86 -15.44 -18.99
CA PRO A 724 -7.28 -16.79 -18.58
C PRO A 724 -7.84 -16.91 -17.17
N LYS A 725 -7.60 -15.92 -16.29
CA LYS A 725 -8.17 -15.90 -14.93
C LYS A 725 -9.62 -15.43 -14.92
N LEU A 726 -10.09 -14.80 -15.99
CA LEU A 726 -11.41 -14.18 -16.10
C LEU A 726 -12.52 -15.23 -15.95
N ASP A 727 -12.46 -16.31 -16.75
CA ASP A 727 -13.37 -17.46 -16.66
C ASP A 727 -13.40 -18.09 -15.27
N ARG A 728 -12.23 -18.38 -14.70
CA ARG A 728 -12.12 -19.03 -13.38
C ARG A 728 -12.70 -18.19 -12.25
N LEU A 729 -12.52 -16.87 -12.29
CA LEU A 729 -13.11 -15.95 -11.30
C LEU A 729 -14.61 -15.76 -11.53
N TYR A 730 -15.05 -15.71 -12.79
CA TYR A 730 -16.46 -15.60 -13.16
C TYR A 730 -17.26 -16.86 -12.78
N GLN A 731 -16.73 -18.06 -13.01
CA GLN A 731 -17.34 -19.31 -12.56
C GLN A 731 -17.55 -19.33 -11.03
N ARG A 732 -16.60 -18.78 -10.27
CA ARG A 732 -16.72 -18.68 -8.79
C ARG A 732 -17.77 -17.67 -8.35
N LEU A 733 -17.96 -16.58 -9.10
CA LEU A 733 -19.10 -15.67 -8.91
C LEU A 733 -20.42 -16.41 -9.20
N GLN A 734 -20.55 -17.08 -10.35
CA GLN A 734 -21.76 -17.83 -10.71
C GLN A 734 -22.10 -18.92 -9.68
N ALA A 735 -21.11 -19.66 -9.18
CA ALA A 735 -21.30 -20.64 -8.10
C ALA A 735 -21.82 -19.98 -6.79
N TRP A 736 -21.31 -18.80 -6.43
CA TRP A 736 -21.85 -18.03 -5.30
C TRP A 736 -23.30 -17.60 -5.55
N LYS A 737 -23.65 -17.15 -6.77
CA LYS A 737 -25.03 -16.77 -7.14
C LYS A 737 -26.00 -17.95 -7.03
N LEU A 738 -25.59 -19.14 -7.48
CA LEU A 738 -26.38 -20.35 -7.34
C LEU A 738 -26.61 -20.72 -5.86
N SER A 739 -25.59 -20.59 -5.01
CA SER A 739 -25.71 -20.86 -3.57
C SER A 739 -26.65 -19.90 -2.81
N LEU A 740 -27.09 -18.80 -3.42
CA LEU A 740 -28.12 -17.92 -2.85
C LEU A 740 -29.46 -18.64 -2.72
N SER A 741 -29.83 -19.49 -3.68
CA SER A 741 -31.11 -20.21 -3.68
C SER A 741 -31.24 -21.18 -2.51
N ASP A 742 -30.12 -21.75 -2.05
CA ASP A 742 -30.07 -22.63 -0.88
C ASP A 742 -30.06 -21.86 0.45
N THR A 743 -29.55 -20.62 0.43
CA THR A 743 -29.29 -19.81 1.64
C THR A 743 -30.41 -18.80 1.94
N MET A 744 -31.11 -18.31 0.91
CA MET A 744 -32.12 -17.25 1.01
C MET A 744 -33.35 -17.61 0.18
N SER A 745 -34.55 -17.45 0.78
CA SER A 745 -35.80 -17.65 0.05
C SER A 745 -35.93 -16.70 -1.15
N PRO A 746 -36.52 -17.11 -2.29
CA PRO A 746 -36.79 -16.23 -3.43
C PRO A 746 -37.62 -14.97 -3.10
N SER A 747 -38.40 -14.99 -2.01
CA SER A 747 -39.18 -13.86 -1.51
C SER A 747 -38.45 -13.00 -0.47
N HIS A 748 -37.18 -13.27 -0.16
CA HIS A 748 -36.43 -12.54 0.87
C HIS A 748 -36.19 -11.09 0.44
N PRO A 749 -36.57 -10.08 1.26
CA PRO A 749 -36.56 -8.68 0.85
C PRO A 749 -35.18 -8.18 0.42
N GLU A 750 -34.12 -8.65 1.08
CA GLU A 750 -32.73 -8.26 0.79
C GLU A 750 -32.07 -9.02 -0.37
N LEU A 751 -32.73 -9.99 -1.02
CA LEU A 751 -32.15 -10.75 -2.14
C LEU A 751 -31.74 -9.84 -3.31
N ASN A 752 -32.55 -8.81 -3.58
CA ASN A 752 -32.24 -7.79 -4.60
C ASN A 752 -30.94 -7.02 -4.29
N TYR A 753 -30.61 -6.83 -3.01
CA TYR A 753 -29.37 -6.16 -2.59
C TYR A 753 -28.15 -7.08 -2.74
N ALA A 754 -28.29 -8.38 -2.46
CA ALA A 754 -27.25 -9.37 -2.73
C ALA A 754 -26.96 -9.48 -4.24
N LEU A 755 -28.00 -9.50 -5.09
CA LEU A 755 -27.86 -9.52 -6.56
C LEU A 755 -27.30 -8.22 -7.14
N LEU A 756 -27.59 -7.07 -6.53
CA LEU A 756 -26.93 -5.81 -6.87
C LEU A 756 -25.41 -5.88 -6.65
N LEU A 757 -24.98 -6.38 -5.48
CA LEU A 757 -23.56 -6.50 -5.16
C LEU A 757 -22.85 -7.58 -5.98
N TYR A 758 -23.57 -8.63 -6.39
CA TYR A 758 -23.11 -9.61 -7.36
C TYR A 758 -22.74 -8.97 -8.71
N ASN A 759 -23.63 -8.16 -9.26
CA ASN A 759 -23.39 -7.48 -10.53
C ASN A 759 -22.25 -6.45 -10.41
N ARG A 760 -22.11 -5.79 -9.25
CA ARG A 760 -20.92 -4.98 -8.93
C ARG A 760 -19.63 -5.81 -8.98
N ALA A 761 -19.64 -7.05 -8.47
CA ALA A 761 -18.47 -7.93 -8.49
C ALA A 761 -18.13 -8.47 -9.90
N ILE A 762 -19.13 -8.71 -10.75
CA ILE A 762 -18.92 -8.97 -12.19
C ILE A 762 -18.26 -7.76 -12.86
N ARG A 763 -18.81 -6.56 -12.63
CA ARG A 763 -18.28 -5.32 -13.21
C ARG A 763 -16.83 -5.08 -12.77
N LEU A 764 -16.52 -5.29 -11.47
CA LEU A 764 -15.16 -5.24 -10.93
C LEU A 764 -14.22 -6.25 -11.59
N LEU A 765 -14.70 -7.45 -11.92
CA LEU A 765 -13.89 -8.48 -12.58
C LEU A 765 -13.56 -8.13 -14.03
N ILE A 766 -14.53 -7.60 -14.79
CA ILE A 766 -14.40 -7.46 -16.26
C ILE A 766 -13.99 -6.05 -16.69
N GLN A 767 -14.38 -4.98 -15.98
CA GLN A 767 -14.12 -3.59 -16.38
C GLN A 767 -12.67 -3.32 -16.84
N PRO A 768 -11.61 -3.83 -16.16
CA PRO A 768 -10.23 -3.59 -16.59
C PRO A 768 -9.91 -4.07 -18.01
N PHE A 769 -10.58 -5.14 -18.45
CA PHE A 769 -10.32 -5.79 -19.73
C PHE A 769 -11.08 -5.15 -20.90
N LEU A 770 -12.04 -4.24 -20.65
CA LEU A 770 -12.88 -3.66 -21.71
C LEU A 770 -12.11 -3.07 -22.90
N PRO A 771 -10.95 -2.39 -22.75
CA PRO A 771 -10.20 -1.87 -23.90
C PRO A 771 -9.57 -2.96 -24.80
N ILE A 772 -9.36 -4.16 -24.28
CA ILE A 772 -8.70 -5.27 -25.01
C ILE A 772 -9.66 -6.39 -25.45
N LEU A 773 -10.95 -6.28 -25.11
CA LEU A 773 -11.98 -7.24 -25.49
C LEU A 773 -12.65 -6.83 -26.80
N SER A 774 -12.80 -7.76 -27.75
CA SER A 774 -13.54 -7.51 -28.98
C SER A 774 -15.04 -7.35 -28.71
N SER A 775 -15.76 -6.62 -29.59
CA SER A 775 -17.21 -6.39 -29.48
C SER A 775 -18.03 -7.70 -29.42
N SER A 776 -17.50 -8.75 -30.04
CA SER A 776 -18.03 -10.11 -30.07
C SER A 776 -17.75 -10.96 -28.82
N ASP A 777 -16.92 -10.51 -27.88
CA ASP A 777 -16.57 -11.29 -26.68
C ASP A 777 -17.75 -11.32 -25.68
N HIS A 778 -18.07 -12.52 -25.18
CA HIS A 778 -19.12 -12.73 -24.19
C HIS A 778 -18.93 -11.86 -22.93
N PHE A 779 -17.69 -11.66 -22.49
CA PHE A 779 -17.38 -10.86 -21.31
C PHE A 779 -17.71 -9.38 -21.50
N TYR A 780 -17.56 -8.84 -22.71
CA TYR A 780 -17.93 -7.46 -23.02
C TYR A 780 -19.43 -7.22 -22.78
N GLY A 781 -20.28 -8.01 -23.45
CA GLY A 781 -21.74 -7.94 -23.29
C GLY A 781 -22.23 -8.38 -21.90
N LEU A 782 -21.45 -9.17 -21.15
CA LEU A 782 -21.73 -9.49 -19.75
C LEU A 782 -21.46 -8.30 -18.81
N CYS A 783 -20.36 -7.57 -19.02
CA CYS A 783 -20.04 -6.38 -18.23
C CYS A 783 -21.08 -5.27 -18.43
N MET A 784 -21.52 -5.04 -19.68
CA MET A 784 -22.56 -4.06 -19.99
C MET A 784 -23.91 -4.42 -19.35
N ARG A 785 -24.33 -5.68 -19.43
CA ARG A 785 -25.55 -6.15 -18.73
C ARG A 785 -25.44 -6.01 -17.21
N ALA A 786 -24.29 -6.34 -16.62
CA ALA A 786 -24.09 -6.17 -15.18
C ALA A 786 -24.13 -4.70 -14.75
N ALA A 787 -23.61 -3.77 -15.57
CA ALA A 787 -23.72 -2.34 -15.33
C ALA A 787 -25.18 -1.84 -15.43
N GLY A 788 -25.93 -2.28 -16.44
CA GLY A 788 -27.36 -1.96 -16.58
C GLY A 788 -28.20 -2.48 -15.41
N ASP A 789 -27.98 -3.74 -15.01
CA ASP A 789 -28.64 -4.34 -13.84
C ASP A 789 -28.33 -3.58 -12.53
N ILE A 790 -27.13 -3.03 -12.35
CA ILE A 790 -26.79 -2.20 -11.17
C ILE A 790 -27.67 -0.94 -11.13
N CYS A 791 -27.85 -0.27 -12.27
CA CYS A 791 -28.65 0.94 -12.40
C CYS A 791 -30.14 0.64 -12.16
N GLN A 792 -30.68 -0.41 -12.80
CA GLN A 792 -32.07 -0.82 -12.59
C GLN A 792 -32.32 -1.36 -11.17
N ALA A 793 -31.37 -2.06 -10.55
CA ALA A 793 -31.50 -2.53 -9.18
C ALA A 793 -31.54 -1.37 -8.18
N HIS A 794 -30.70 -0.34 -8.34
CA HIS A 794 -30.79 0.88 -7.53
C HIS A 794 -32.14 1.60 -7.75
N LYS A 795 -32.60 1.74 -8.99
CA LYS A 795 -33.92 2.32 -9.29
C LYS A 795 -35.05 1.58 -8.59
N ARG A 796 -35.05 0.23 -8.61
CA ARG A 796 -36.01 -0.60 -7.86
C ARG A 796 -35.91 -0.41 -6.35
N LEU A 797 -34.69 -0.38 -5.79
CA LEU A 797 -34.49 -0.15 -4.36
C LEU A 797 -35.00 1.23 -3.90
N HIS A 798 -34.80 2.27 -4.71
CA HIS A 798 -35.37 3.61 -4.42
C HIS A 798 -36.91 3.62 -4.41
N GLN A 799 -37.57 2.80 -5.24
CA GLN A 799 -39.03 2.68 -5.25
C GLN A 799 -39.58 2.02 -3.98
N THR A 800 -38.78 1.20 -3.27
CA THR A 800 -39.21 0.51 -2.04
C THR A 800 -39.20 1.40 -0.78
N LEU A 801 -38.89 2.69 -0.89
CA LEU A 801 -38.89 3.71 0.18
C LEU A 801 -37.92 3.47 1.37
N ASP A 802 -37.38 2.26 1.56
CA ASP A 802 -36.51 1.89 2.68
C ASP A 802 -35.00 1.79 2.33
N TYR A 803 -34.56 2.45 1.24
CA TYR A 803 -33.15 2.48 0.82
C TYR A 803 -32.49 3.83 1.09
N GLY A 804 -31.64 3.90 2.13
CA GLY A 804 -30.74 5.02 2.40
C GLY A 804 -29.42 4.93 1.62
N HIS A 805 -29.02 6.05 1.01
CA HIS A 805 -27.84 6.15 0.14
C HIS A 805 -26.54 6.26 0.95
N SER A 806 -25.40 6.04 0.29
CA SER A 806 -24.07 6.20 0.88
C SER A 806 -23.06 6.56 -0.22
N PHE A 807 -21.89 7.06 0.17
CA PHE A 807 -20.76 7.33 -0.74
C PHE A 807 -20.48 6.15 -1.70
N ILE A 808 -20.45 4.94 -1.16
CA ILE A 808 -20.22 3.70 -1.93
C ILE A 808 -21.38 3.40 -2.89
N ALA A 809 -22.63 3.74 -2.55
CA ALA A 809 -23.77 3.55 -3.45
C ALA A 809 -23.71 4.54 -4.63
N VAL A 810 -23.42 5.82 -4.37
CA VAL A 810 -23.20 6.84 -5.41
C VAL A 810 -22.06 6.40 -6.35
N GLN A 811 -20.92 5.98 -5.80
CA GLN A 811 -19.79 5.46 -6.57
C GLN A 811 -20.17 4.21 -7.39
N THR A 812 -20.97 3.30 -6.83
CA THR A 812 -21.39 2.08 -7.54
C THR A 812 -22.31 2.39 -8.72
N VAL A 813 -23.24 3.34 -8.57
CA VAL A 813 -24.15 3.78 -9.64
C VAL A 813 -23.40 4.58 -10.70
N PHE A 814 -22.66 5.62 -10.30
CA PHE A 814 -21.93 6.50 -11.23
C PHE A 814 -20.96 5.72 -12.11
N VAL A 815 -20.14 4.83 -11.51
CA VAL A 815 -19.18 4.03 -12.29
C VAL A 815 -19.89 3.00 -13.17
N ALA A 816 -21.05 2.46 -12.77
CA ALA A 816 -21.86 1.62 -13.66
C ALA A 816 -22.40 2.43 -14.86
N GLY A 817 -22.91 3.65 -14.64
CA GLY A 817 -23.30 4.57 -15.70
C GLY A 817 -22.16 4.88 -16.67
N VAL A 818 -20.99 5.28 -16.15
CA VAL A 818 -19.79 5.54 -16.97
C VAL A 818 -19.34 4.29 -17.74
N THR A 819 -19.50 3.08 -17.18
CA THR A 819 -19.24 1.82 -17.90
C THR A 819 -20.17 1.65 -19.11
N LEU A 820 -21.46 2.01 -18.97
CA LEU A 820 -22.42 1.96 -20.09
C LEU A 820 -22.09 3.00 -21.16
N LEU A 821 -21.70 4.21 -20.76
CA LEU A 821 -21.31 5.28 -21.69
C LEU A 821 -20.00 4.94 -22.44
N TYR A 822 -19.01 4.36 -21.77
CA TYR A 822 -17.81 3.83 -22.42
C TYR A 822 -18.17 2.76 -23.47
N GLY A 823 -19.09 1.85 -23.13
CA GLY A 823 -19.58 0.83 -24.07
C GLY A 823 -20.24 1.44 -25.30
N LEU A 824 -21.04 2.50 -25.11
CA LEU A 824 -21.68 3.24 -26.20
C LEU A 824 -20.66 4.04 -27.04
N TRP A 825 -19.66 4.65 -26.40
CA TRP A 825 -18.64 5.46 -27.05
C TRP A 825 -17.72 4.67 -27.98
N THR A 826 -17.43 3.43 -27.62
CA THR A 826 -16.49 2.54 -28.33
C THR A 826 -17.17 1.70 -29.41
N GLN A 827 -18.41 1.26 -29.19
CA GLN A 827 -19.14 0.36 -30.11
C GLN A 827 -20.28 1.04 -30.89
N GLY A 828 -20.66 2.27 -30.50
CA GLY A 828 -21.69 3.07 -31.15
C GLY A 828 -22.98 2.28 -31.41
N ASN A 829 -23.33 2.16 -32.69
CA ASN A 829 -24.55 1.50 -33.15
C ASN A 829 -24.59 -0.03 -32.93
N GLU A 830 -23.46 -0.72 -32.73
CA GLU A 830 -23.48 -2.19 -32.48
C GLU A 830 -24.05 -2.53 -31.09
N LEU A 831 -23.81 -1.68 -30.09
CA LEU A 831 -24.29 -1.87 -28.72
C LEU A 831 -25.64 -1.17 -28.46
N TRP A 832 -26.04 -0.23 -29.33
CA TRP A 832 -27.25 0.56 -29.17
C TRP A 832 -28.50 -0.31 -29.07
N SER A 833 -29.28 -0.08 -28.02
CA SER A 833 -30.57 -0.75 -27.84
C SER A 833 -31.49 0.07 -26.93
N VAL A 834 -32.80 -0.14 -27.07
CA VAL A 834 -33.82 0.44 -26.18
C VAL A 834 -33.58 0.03 -24.71
N ALA A 835 -33.01 -1.16 -24.48
CA ALA A 835 -32.60 -1.62 -23.15
C ALA A 835 -31.48 -0.75 -22.58
N LEU A 836 -30.38 -0.56 -23.32
CA LEU A 836 -29.25 0.29 -22.92
C LEU A 836 -29.70 1.74 -22.63
N ALA A 837 -30.54 2.31 -23.50
CA ALA A 837 -31.10 3.65 -23.27
C ALA A 837 -31.99 3.73 -22.01
N ASN A 838 -32.71 2.66 -21.66
CA ASN A 838 -33.47 2.57 -20.41
C ASN A 838 -32.58 2.42 -19.17
N ASP A 839 -31.39 1.82 -19.31
CA ASP A 839 -30.41 1.64 -18.23
C ASP A 839 -29.62 2.93 -17.95
N ILE A 840 -29.20 3.66 -18.99
CA ILE A 840 -28.61 5.01 -18.87
C ILE A 840 -29.59 5.96 -18.17
N ARG A 841 -30.87 5.97 -18.61
CA ARG A 841 -31.93 6.76 -17.97
C ARG A 841 -32.21 6.34 -16.52
N ALA A 842 -32.01 5.06 -16.18
CA ALA A 842 -32.11 4.60 -14.80
C ALA A 842 -30.95 5.11 -13.93
N CYS A 843 -29.73 5.20 -14.48
CA CYS A 843 -28.58 5.82 -13.81
C CYS A 843 -28.83 7.30 -13.52
N SER A 844 -29.19 8.08 -14.55
CA SER A 844 -29.54 9.50 -14.46
C SER A 844 -30.61 9.76 -13.39
N LEU A 845 -31.75 9.06 -13.45
CA LEU A 845 -32.84 9.19 -12.48
C LEU A 845 -32.40 8.89 -11.04
N VAL A 846 -31.56 7.87 -10.84
CA VAL A 846 -31.05 7.52 -9.51
C VAL A 846 -30.11 8.61 -8.99
N LEU A 847 -29.17 9.10 -9.80
CA LEU A 847 -28.27 10.19 -9.42
C LEU A 847 -29.03 11.50 -9.14
N PHE A 848 -30.08 11.81 -9.90
CA PHE A 848 -30.98 12.94 -9.63
C PHE A 848 -31.65 12.81 -8.25
N VAL A 849 -32.27 11.66 -7.96
CA VAL A 849 -32.93 11.40 -6.66
C VAL A 849 -31.92 11.40 -5.50
N MET A 850 -30.67 10.99 -5.72
CA MET A 850 -29.60 11.11 -4.72
C MET A 850 -29.17 12.58 -4.52
N GLY A 851 -29.02 13.35 -5.61
CA GLY A 851 -28.64 14.77 -5.60
C GLY A 851 -29.63 15.69 -4.91
N GLU A 852 -30.93 15.39 -5.00
CA GLU A 852 -31.97 16.14 -4.28
C GLU A 852 -32.03 15.81 -2.78
N ARG A 853 -31.56 14.62 -2.38
CA ARG A 853 -31.50 14.20 -0.97
C ARG A 853 -30.17 14.54 -0.30
N ALA A 854 -29.11 14.74 -1.09
CA ALA A 854 -27.75 14.98 -0.63
C ALA A 854 -27.04 15.94 -1.61
N PRO A 855 -26.89 17.24 -1.27
CA PRO A 855 -26.35 18.25 -2.18
C PRO A 855 -24.96 17.92 -2.75
N TRP A 856 -24.10 17.24 -1.98
CA TRP A 856 -22.77 16.81 -2.42
C TRP A 856 -22.78 15.81 -3.58
N VAL A 857 -23.93 15.18 -3.87
CA VAL A 857 -24.09 14.24 -4.99
C VAL A 857 -24.35 14.95 -6.32
N ARG A 858 -24.84 16.20 -6.31
CA ARG A 858 -25.23 16.95 -7.53
C ARG A 858 -24.12 16.98 -8.58
N LYS A 859 -22.87 17.23 -8.18
CA LYS A 859 -21.69 17.18 -9.09
C LYS A 859 -21.55 15.87 -9.88
N TYR A 860 -21.92 14.72 -9.32
CA TYR A 860 -21.85 13.43 -10.03
C TYR A 860 -23.04 13.21 -10.96
N ARG A 861 -24.21 13.79 -10.66
CA ARG A 861 -25.33 13.88 -11.60
C ARG A 861 -24.92 14.76 -12.77
N ASP A 862 -24.43 15.96 -12.48
CA ASP A 862 -24.12 17.00 -13.48
C ASP A 862 -23.03 16.53 -14.45
N ALA A 863 -21.93 15.95 -13.95
CA ALA A 863 -20.90 15.34 -14.79
C ALA A 863 -21.41 14.12 -15.58
N PHE A 864 -22.38 13.36 -15.07
CA PHE A 864 -22.97 12.24 -15.80
C PHE A 864 -23.87 12.71 -16.96
N GLU A 865 -24.71 13.73 -16.76
CA GLU A 865 -25.56 14.28 -17.83
C GLU A 865 -24.73 14.88 -18.97
N VAL A 866 -23.63 15.59 -18.67
CA VAL A 866 -22.70 16.09 -19.70
C VAL A 866 -22.10 14.95 -20.53
N LEU A 867 -21.68 13.86 -19.89
CA LEU A 867 -21.17 12.67 -20.58
C LEU A 867 -22.26 11.93 -21.39
N VAL A 868 -23.51 11.92 -20.93
CA VAL A 868 -24.65 11.36 -21.69
C VAL A 868 -24.85 12.15 -22.98
N ASN A 869 -24.89 13.48 -22.90
CA ASN A 869 -25.12 14.34 -24.07
C ASN A 869 -24.00 14.16 -25.12
N ALA A 870 -22.73 14.23 -24.70
CA ALA A 870 -21.59 14.01 -25.60
C ALA A 870 -21.64 12.63 -26.27
N ALA A 871 -22.00 11.58 -25.53
CA ALA A 871 -22.12 10.22 -26.09
C ALA A 871 -23.28 10.06 -27.08
N MET A 872 -24.36 10.85 -26.93
CA MET A 872 -25.46 10.89 -27.90
C MET A 872 -25.08 11.68 -29.16
N GLU A 873 -24.37 12.80 -29.02
CA GLU A 873 -23.86 13.59 -30.15
C GLU A 873 -22.91 12.76 -31.02
N LYS A 874 -21.95 12.03 -30.43
CA LYS A 874 -21.06 11.12 -31.19
C LYS A 874 -21.83 10.04 -31.94
N LEU A 875 -22.91 9.51 -31.36
CA LEU A 875 -23.74 8.49 -32.02
C LEU A 875 -24.53 9.03 -33.22
N GLN A 876 -24.74 10.35 -33.28
CA GLN A 876 -25.40 11.03 -34.39
C GLN A 876 -24.41 11.47 -35.48
N ASP A 877 -23.31 12.13 -35.09
CA ASP A 877 -22.46 12.90 -36.02
C ASP A 877 -21.07 12.26 -36.28
N GLY A 878 -20.67 11.24 -35.50
CA GLY A 878 -19.59 10.30 -35.85
C GLY A 878 -18.13 10.74 -35.70
N GLU A 879 -17.79 12.04 -35.63
CA GLU A 879 -16.40 12.53 -35.80
C GLU A 879 -15.76 13.34 -34.64
N SER A 880 -16.40 13.53 -33.48
CA SER A 880 -15.83 14.34 -32.38
C SER A 880 -15.27 13.55 -31.18
N GLY A 881 -14.10 13.96 -30.69
CA GLY A 881 -13.47 13.43 -29.47
C GLY A 881 -13.92 14.15 -28.19
N LEU A 882 -14.18 13.40 -27.12
CA LEU A 882 -14.75 13.89 -25.85
C LEU A 882 -13.79 14.87 -25.15
N ALA A 883 -12.48 14.62 -25.23
CA ALA A 883 -11.42 15.43 -24.64
C ALA A 883 -11.23 16.76 -25.40
N GLU A 884 -11.42 16.78 -26.72
CA GLU A 884 -11.40 18.01 -27.51
C GLU A 884 -12.63 18.87 -27.22
N MET A 885 -13.82 18.26 -27.16
CA MET A 885 -15.06 18.94 -26.77
C MET A 885 -14.98 19.54 -25.36
N ALA A 886 -14.53 18.77 -24.37
CA ALA A 886 -14.33 19.25 -23.00
C ALA A 886 -13.29 20.38 -22.94
N SER A 887 -12.19 20.27 -23.71
CA SER A 887 -11.17 21.31 -23.82
C SER A 887 -11.68 22.59 -24.50
N ALA A 888 -12.56 22.47 -25.51
CA ALA A 888 -13.16 23.59 -26.21
C ALA A 888 -14.13 24.35 -25.29
N GLN A 889 -15.01 23.65 -24.56
CA GLN A 889 -15.95 24.31 -23.63
C GLN A 889 -15.23 24.95 -22.43
N MET A 890 -14.18 24.32 -21.89
CA MET A 890 -13.30 24.92 -20.87
C MET A 890 -12.56 26.19 -21.35
N ARG A 891 -12.33 26.35 -22.66
CA ARG A 891 -11.81 27.60 -23.24
C ARG A 891 -12.90 28.64 -23.46
N ALA A 892 -14.10 28.21 -23.88
CA ALA A 892 -15.24 29.09 -24.12
C ALA A 892 -15.74 29.78 -22.84
N GLY A 893 -15.86 29.06 -21.72
CA GLY A 893 -16.23 29.65 -20.42
C GLY A 893 -15.27 30.77 -20.00
N ARG A 894 -13.95 30.54 -20.09
CA ARG A 894 -12.93 31.56 -19.79
C ARG A 894 -13.01 32.80 -20.68
N GLN A 895 -13.49 32.68 -21.93
CA GLN A 895 -13.71 33.83 -22.80
C GLN A 895 -14.98 34.60 -22.44
N GLN A 896 -16.01 33.94 -21.93
CA GLN A 896 -17.23 34.61 -21.44
C GLN A 896 -16.99 35.38 -20.14
N ASP A 897 -16.17 34.87 -19.21
CA ASP A 897 -15.78 35.62 -17.99
C ASP A 897 -15.03 36.92 -18.31
N LEU A 898 -14.09 36.87 -19.26
CA LEU A 898 -13.34 38.05 -19.70
C LEU A 898 -14.26 39.10 -20.34
N ALA A 899 -15.19 38.69 -21.20
CA ALA A 899 -16.18 39.58 -21.81
C ALA A 899 -17.26 40.08 -20.82
N GLY A 900 -17.59 39.28 -19.80
CA GLY A 900 -18.51 39.65 -18.72
C GLY A 900 -17.90 40.67 -17.74
N GLY A 901 -16.59 40.61 -17.52
CA GLY A 901 -15.84 41.60 -16.76
C GLY A 901 -15.86 43.00 -17.39
N GLU A 902 -15.66 43.09 -18.70
CA GLU A 902 -15.68 44.38 -19.42
C GLU A 902 -17.07 45.02 -19.42
N ARG A 903 -18.15 44.24 -19.69
CA ARG A 903 -19.53 44.77 -19.63
C ARG A 903 -19.98 45.22 -18.24
N ARG A 904 -19.40 44.69 -17.16
CA ARG A 904 -19.69 45.15 -15.78
C ARG A 904 -19.03 46.49 -15.43
N GLN A 905 -18.03 46.95 -16.19
CA GLN A 905 -17.44 48.27 -15.96
C GLN A 905 -18.17 49.40 -16.71
N GLU A 906 -18.76 49.12 -17.88
CA GLU A 906 -19.53 50.12 -18.63
C GLU A 906 -20.96 50.31 -18.09
N ALA A 907 -21.61 49.25 -17.60
CA ALA A 907 -22.98 49.31 -17.06
C ALA A 907 -23.11 50.03 -15.70
N ALA A 908 -22.00 50.47 -15.09
CA ALA A 908 -21.99 51.20 -13.82
C ALA A 908 -22.01 52.74 -13.98
N ALA A 909 -21.97 53.26 -15.22
CA ALA A 909 -21.87 54.70 -15.51
C ALA A 909 -23.17 55.37 -15.99
N GLU A 910 -24.17 54.62 -16.48
CA GLU A 910 -25.40 55.19 -17.06
C GLU A 910 -26.67 54.40 -16.65
N ALA A 911 -27.27 54.73 -15.49
CA ALA A 911 -28.67 54.42 -15.17
C ALA A 911 -29.19 55.14 -13.89
N GLU A 912 -29.09 56.47 -13.82
CA GLU A 912 -30.07 57.24 -13.02
C GLU A 912 -31.26 57.62 -13.92
N ILE A 913 -32.48 57.52 -13.37
CA ILE A 913 -33.77 57.98 -13.94
C ILE A 913 -34.38 57.10 -15.06
N GLY A 914 -35.62 56.60 -14.83
CA GLY A 914 -36.59 56.40 -15.93
C GLY A 914 -37.41 55.10 -15.97
N GLN A 915 -38.61 55.13 -15.38
CA GLN A 915 -39.87 54.45 -15.75
C GLN A 915 -39.87 53.13 -16.58
N MET A 916 -40.56 52.11 -16.04
CA MET A 916 -41.07 50.96 -16.82
C MET A 916 -42.25 51.37 -17.73
N THR A 917 -42.32 50.80 -18.92
CA THR A 917 -43.54 50.72 -19.76
C THR A 917 -43.67 49.34 -20.42
N ASP A 918 -44.90 48.86 -20.59
CA ASP A 918 -45.23 47.59 -21.23
C ASP A 918 -45.01 47.60 -22.75
N GLU A 919 -44.05 46.84 -23.29
CA GLU A 919 -44.02 46.54 -24.73
C GLU A 919 -43.32 45.22 -25.15
N ASN A 920 -42.88 44.36 -24.22
CA ASN A 920 -42.13 43.12 -24.54
C ASN A 920 -42.96 41.83 -24.60
N PHE A 921 -44.28 41.91 -24.74
CA PHE A 921 -45.16 40.72 -24.73
C PHE A 921 -45.13 39.90 -26.04
N GLU A 922 -44.70 40.47 -27.17
CA GLU A 922 -44.65 39.74 -28.46
C GLU A 922 -43.32 39.01 -28.74
N GLN A 923 -42.26 39.23 -27.94
CA GLN A 923 -40.96 38.58 -28.17
C GLN A 923 -40.86 37.15 -27.57
N PHE A 924 -41.95 36.63 -26.99
CA PHE A 924 -41.98 35.34 -26.28
C PHE A 924 -42.32 34.12 -27.16
N LEU A 925 -42.66 34.31 -28.45
CA LEU A 925 -43.13 33.22 -29.33
C LEU A 925 -42.31 33.06 -30.64
N GLY A 926 -41.13 33.69 -30.72
CA GLY A 926 -40.37 33.88 -31.96
C GLY A 926 -38.94 33.30 -32.00
N SER A 927 -38.62 32.27 -31.21
CA SER A 927 -37.32 31.56 -31.34
C SER A 927 -37.39 30.10 -30.86
N VAL A 928 -38.03 29.25 -31.65
CA VAL A 928 -37.88 27.79 -31.55
C VAL A 928 -37.06 27.36 -32.77
N GLY A 929 -35.73 27.46 -32.66
CA GLY A 929 -34.90 27.34 -33.87
C GLY A 929 -33.39 27.47 -33.73
N ASP A 930 -32.79 27.31 -32.55
CA ASP A 930 -31.40 26.86 -32.42
C ASP A 930 -31.13 26.34 -31.00
N ALA A 931 -30.90 25.04 -30.83
CA ALA A 931 -30.71 24.41 -29.51
C ALA A 931 -29.22 24.26 -29.17
N GLY A 932 -28.48 25.37 -29.25
CA GLY A 932 -27.10 25.44 -28.74
C GLY A 932 -27.07 25.35 -27.22
N ILE A 933 -26.06 24.65 -26.68
CA ILE A 933 -25.91 24.38 -25.24
C ILE A 933 -25.85 25.70 -24.44
N ALA A 934 -26.72 25.83 -23.43
CA ALA A 934 -26.66 26.91 -22.47
C ALA A 934 -25.44 26.71 -21.53
N VAL A 935 -24.35 27.41 -21.83
CA VAL A 935 -23.01 27.22 -21.22
C VAL A 935 -22.98 27.37 -19.69
N GLY A 936 -23.96 28.05 -19.07
CA GLY A 936 -23.94 28.42 -17.65
C GLY A 936 -24.47 27.41 -16.62
N GLU A 937 -25.15 26.32 -16.98
CA GLU A 937 -25.77 25.44 -15.96
C GLU A 937 -24.84 24.39 -15.33
N PHE A 938 -23.66 24.12 -15.91
CA PHE A 938 -22.83 22.97 -15.54
C PHE A 938 -21.32 23.25 -15.34
N GLU A 939 -20.91 24.51 -15.12
CA GLU A 939 -19.48 24.90 -15.06
C GLU A 939 -18.63 24.03 -14.11
N GLY A 940 -19.15 23.72 -12.92
CA GLY A 940 -18.46 22.90 -11.91
C GLY A 940 -18.30 21.41 -12.25
N ALA A 941 -18.89 20.93 -13.35
CA ALA A 941 -18.80 19.53 -13.78
C ALA A 941 -17.60 19.26 -14.70
N TRP A 942 -17.16 20.26 -15.49
CA TRP A 942 -16.13 20.10 -16.53
C TRP A 942 -14.79 19.52 -16.04
N PRO A 943 -14.25 19.84 -14.85
CA PRO A 943 -13.03 19.20 -14.36
C PRO A 943 -13.15 17.68 -14.17
N MET A 944 -14.33 17.19 -13.79
CA MET A 944 -14.59 15.76 -13.66
C MET A 944 -14.79 15.11 -15.03
N VAL A 945 -15.46 15.80 -15.95
CA VAL A 945 -15.68 15.35 -17.33
C VAL A 945 -14.35 15.24 -18.10
N ALA A 946 -13.44 16.21 -17.97
CA ALA A 946 -12.14 16.19 -18.66
C ALA A 946 -11.26 14.99 -18.24
N GLU A 947 -11.19 14.68 -16.95
CA GLU A 947 -10.44 13.52 -16.44
C GLU A 947 -11.06 12.17 -16.86
N LEU A 948 -12.38 12.11 -17.02
CA LEU A 948 -13.07 10.93 -17.53
C LEU A 948 -12.95 10.81 -19.06
N ALA A 949 -13.00 11.92 -19.79
CA ALA A 949 -12.78 11.98 -21.24
C ALA A 949 -11.40 11.43 -21.62
N ASN A 950 -10.35 11.83 -20.88
CA ASN A 950 -9.00 11.29 -21.02
C ASN A 950 -8.92 9.76 -20.89
N TRP A 951 -9.87 9.10 -20.22
CA TRP A 951 -9.97 7.64 -20.12
C TRP A 951 -10.90 7.02 -21.18
N ILE A 952 -11.94 7.74 -21.60
CA ILE A 952 -12.93 7.27 -22.58
C ILE A 952 -12.37 7.32 -24.02
N ASP A 953 -11.52 8.29 -24.34
CA ASP A 953 -10.95 8.50 -25.69
C ASP A 953 -9.64 7.73 -25.96
N GLN A 954 -9.29 6.72 -25.14
CA GLN A 954 -8.00 6.03 -25.29
C GLN A 954 -8.01 4.96 -26.39
N ASP A 955 -7.02 5.04 -27.26
CA ASP A 955 -6.60 3.92 -28.11
C ASP A 955 -5.99 2.80 -27.25
N GLY A 956 -6.16 1.54 -27.70
CA GLY A 956 -5.99 0.32 -26.90
C GLY A 956 -4.58 -0.03 -26.38
N GLU A 957 -3.60 0.86 -26.52
CA GLU A 957 -2.21 0.66 -26.06
C GLU A 957 -1.88 1.38 -24.75
N SER A 958 -2.80 2.19 -24.20
CA SER A 958 -2.57 2.99 -22.99
C SER A 958 -2.87 2.22 -21.68
N PRO A 959 -1.96 2.22 -20.67
CA PRO A 959 -2.13 1.50 -19.40
C PRO A 959 -2.95 2.28 -18.34
N VAL A 960 -3.68 3.32 -18.74
CA VAL A 960 -4.32 4.26 -17.79
C VAL A 960 -5.66 3.71 -17.30
N TRP A 961 -5.70 3.38 -16.01
CA TRP A 961 -6.91 2.96 -15.32
C TRP A 961 -7.87 4.13 -15.15
N MET A 962 -9.18 3.84 -15.14
CA MET A 962 -10.23 4.83 -14.82
C MET A 962 -9.85 5.61 -13.53
N PRO A 963 -9.90 6.96 -13.53
CA PRO A 963 -9.45 7.77 -12.40
C PRO A 963 -10.07 7.34 -11.07
N ASN A 964 -9.27 7.38 -10.00
CA ASN A 964 -9.74 6.97 -8.69
C ASN A 964 -10.83 7.94 -8.17
N PHE A 965 -11.81 7.41 -7.43
CA PHE A 965 -12.99 8.19 -7.06
C PHE A 965 -12.70 9.32 -6.04
N GLU A 966 -11.56 9.25 -5.33
CA GLU A 966 -11.04 10.34 -4.48
C GLU A 966 -10.53 11.52 -5.32
N GLN A 967 -9.83 11.27 -6.43
CA GLN A 967 -9.41 12.28 -7.41
C GLN A 967 -10.62 12.99 -8.02
N LEU A 968 -11.60 12.23 -8.54
CA LEU A 968 -12.88 12.77 -9.02
C LEU A 968 -13.62 13.56 -7.92
N GLN A 969 -13.54 13.12 -6.65
CA GLN A 969 -14.12 13.88 -5.55
C GLN A 969 -13.40 15.21 -5.30
N SER A 970 -12.08 15.25 -5.43
CA SER A 970 -11.23 16.43 -5.15
C SER A 970 -11.31 17.54 -6.20
N LEU A 971 -11.66 17.19 -7.44
CA LEU A 971 -11.73 18.12 -8.58
C LEU A 971 -12.94 19.07 -8.55
N SER A 972 -13.90 18.86 -7.63
CA SER A 972 -15.03 19.77 -7.45
C SER A 972 -14.70 20.93 -6.51
N GLY A 973 -13.82 21.82 -6.96
CA GLY A 973 -13.73 23.16 -6.39
C GLY A 973 -14.81 24.05 -7.00
N THR A 974 -15.64 24.69 -6.18
CA THR A 974 -16.47 25.82 -6.62
C THR A 974 -15.55 26.98 -7.01
N TRP A 975 -15.57 27.40 -8.27
CA TRP A 975 -14.91 28.61 -8.76
C TRP A 975 -15.73 29.87 -8.38
N HIS A 976 -15.99 30.06 -7.09
CA HIS A 976 -16.56 31.29 -6.54
C HIS A 976 -15.85 31.67 -5.25
N ASP A 977 -15.55 32.96 -5.13
CA ASP A 977 -14.83 33.62 -4.03
C ASP A 977 -15.53 33.54 -2.65
#